data_AF-A0A1C7NI86-F1
#
_entry.id   AF-A0A1C7NI86-F1
#
_cell.length_a   1.000
_cell.length_b   1.000
_cell.length_c   1.000
_cell.angle_alpha   90.00
_cell.angle_beta   90.00
_cell.angle_gamma   90.00
#
_symmetry.space_group_name_H-M   'P 1'
#
loop_
_entity.id
_entity.type
_entity.pdbx_description
1 polymer ?
#
loop_
_entity_poly.entity_id
_entity_poly.type
_entity_poly.pdbx_seq_one_letter_code
_entity_poly.pdbx_strand_id
1 'polypeptide(L)'
;MTPSSFEQLLQDSKKLTDLSANSGLPQFNRDLVQIANESYLLSSRFDTKQELNANAHYFLAQGGSNSHEVANSLKKINTSVIFKSSDMIKNTNVEIQRALESRLRDQLHSNWKDQKAQILQDWDQQDDNTMFGRTHKGDKESLAYKKRVSSYQSTIRAFNNSRILHEKVPIFSQFKTTSQSAECTKAQRKSLEDAWDVAAHIANESDSYVDKIYSKHQHDPIQVAKTNRLLINRVKCWLEQQYLDVVNKELTFGAFQGIGGSPSVLYRMNAFSKMMGRKLAGSVYLEVKDETPIWLFVYILVRVGKLDLAYEYVENRQAAFCQAPAFLGFLKEYVHADNHRLSEATRQRVCEHYRMMDYGNNQVDPYQKLIYKIMGRCELHLKSVDDIEMTIEDFLWLQYTLIDEDSQSEVDKTDSYRLLDLQRTISAHGTDYFDSKKTNPWYYFYVLVLTLQFERAISFMYTQQPFRLEAVHFSIALAYYNLIRIPNDLLKRSRELLIVDSDGTAYFNFGRLIKEYVDLLGDDVENTALEYYCLITLYQSAEMKSICYGYIANYIATLDDYKRVIGDLSTYQTGSIERLRPLLGIGQSDEEEYNREVLARVANKFRLDNRYKDTVSIYLSMGDNDNALSILNHQLDLAIERPMSVLLGHTHHSLPSSDQDLINYCTSFIQAHQSRLNTTLLRTCCSLLLILQACVAYERRDFESALLSIKQFNIVPFEGQDMAAVLHYGEVYKSSLDKISKKHIPGLISMIVEILSLLYKNAFDQSMRIPNQDQRAVFVEQYKSYKEGIRSTMAFVGIISSDIQPKILKMLLEKTTGLC
;
A
#
# COMPACT_ATOMS: atom_id res chain seq x y z
N MET A 1 -33.70 53.77 -57.89
CA MET A 1 -34.57 52.65 -57.50
C MET A 1 -35.72 53.21 -56.69
N THR A 2 -36.96 52.95 -57.11
CA THR A 2 -38.18 53.53 -56.52
C THR A 2 -38.44 52.93 -55.12
N PRO A 3 -38.99 53.70 -54.16
CA PRO A 3 -39.33 53.23 -52.82
C PRO A 3 -40.34 52.06 -52.80
N SER A 4 -41.05 51.85 -53.92
CA SER A 4 -42.00 50.74 -54.09
C SER A 4 -41.37 49.35 -54.01
N SER A 5 -40.11 49.18 -54.43
CA SER A 5 -39.46 47.86 -54.40
C SER A 5 -39.08 47.43 -52.99
N PHE A 6 -38.75 48.38 -52.10
CA PHE A 6 -38.46 48.08 -50.69
C PHE A 6 -39.73 47.76 -49.90
N GLU A 7 -40.84 48.43 -50.21
CA GLU A 7 -42.16 48.10 -49.65
C GLU A 7 -42.66 46.74 -50.12
N GLN A 8 -42.43 46.38 -51.40
CA GLN A 8 -42.71 45.04 -51.91
C GLN A 8 -41.87 43.98 -51.20
N LEU A 9 -40.57 44.21 -51.04
CA LEU A 9 -39.67 43.30 -50.31
C LEU A 9 -40.08 43.14 -48.85
N LEU A 10 -40.53 44.21 -48.20
CA LEU A 10 -41.04 44.16 -46.84
C LEU A 10 -42.37 43.39 -46.76
N GLN A 11 -43.28 43.57 -47.71
CA GLN A 11 -44.52 42.81 -47.78
C GLN A 11 -44.28 41.33 -48.07
N ASP A 12 -43.34 41.00 -48.96
CA ASP A 12 -42.99 39.62 -49.30
C ASP A 12 -42.25 38.93 -48.16
N SER A 13 -41.38 39.66 -47.44
CA SER A 13 -40.75 39.17 -46.20
C SER A 13 -41.80 38.88 -45.12
N LYS A 14 -42.82 39.74 -44.97
CA LYS A 14 -43.90 39.53 -44.00
C LYS A 14 -44.75 38.31 -44.35
N LYS A 15 -45.09 38.13 -45.63
CA LYS A 15 -45.80 36.92 -46.12
C LYS A 15 -45.02 35.63 -45.88
N LEU A 16 -43.69 35.66 -46.01
CA LEU A 16 -42.82 34.51 -45.70
C LEU A 16 -42.81 34.18 -44.20
N THR A 17 -42.79 35.17 -43.32
CA THR A 17 -42.93 34.95 -41.87
C THR A 17 -44.31 34.40 -41.48
N ASP A 18 -45.37 34.82 -42.14
CA ASP A 18 -46.73 34.32 -41.87
C ASP A 18 -46.92 32.87 -42.33
N LEU A 19 -46.33 32.47 -43.47
CA LEU A 19 -46.32 31.09 -43.93
C LEU A 19 -45.55 30.15 -42.97
N SER A 20 -44.53 30.65 -42.28
CA SER A 20 -43.75 29.88 -41.30
C SER A 20 -44.50 29.64 -39.97
N ALA A 21 -45.47 30.50 -39.62
CA ALA A 21 -46.22 30.40 -38.36
C ALA A 21 -47.10 29.13 -38.28
N ASN A 22 -47.58 28.61 -39.42
CA ASN A 22 -48.35 27.37 -39.48
C ASN A 22 -47.50 26.09 -39.30
N SER A 23 -46.16 26.20 -39.24
CA SER A 23 -45.24 25.05 -39.11
C SER A 23 -44.71 24.80 -37.69
N GLY A 24 -45.16 25.57 -36.69
CA GLY A 24 -44.80 25.35 -35.28
C GLY A 24 -43.35 25.67 -34.90
N LEU A 25 -42.60 26.39 -35.75
CA LEU A 25 -41.24 26.83 -35.46
C LEU A 25 -41.24 28.26 -34.89
N PRO A 26 -40.40 28.58 -33.88
CA PRO A 26 -40.36 29.90 -33.26
C PRO A 26 -39.80 30.96 -34.21
N GLN A 27 -40.49 32.10 -34.31
CA GLN A 27 -40.06 33.25 -35.11
C GLN A 27 -38.88 33.98 -34.45
N PHE A 28 -37.79 34.20 -35.20
CA PHE A 28 -36.62 34.96 -34.74
C PHE A 28 -36.53 36.30 -35.49
N ASN A 29 -36.73 37.41 -34.79
CA ASN A 29 -36.32 38.72 -35.26
C ASN A 29 -34.86 38.96 -34.84
N ARG A 30 -33.93 38.89 -35.80
CA ARG A 30 -32.52 39.20 -35.57
C ARG A 30 -32.27 40.69 -35.78
N ASP A 31 -31.43 41.26 -34.93
CA ASP A 31 -31.05 42.67 -35.03
C ASP A 31 -30.03 42.89 -36.17
N LEU A 32 -29.99 44.09 -36.75
CA LEU A 32 -29.14 44.43 -37.90
C LEU A 32 -27.65 44.16 -37.63
N VAL A 33 -27.22 44.38 -36.38
CA VAL A 33 -25.86 44.11 -35.92
C VAL A 33 -25.55 42.60 -35.91
N GLN A 34 -26.56 41.79 -35.58
CA GLN A 34 -26.43 40.34 -35.51
C GLN A 34 -26.31 39.73 -36.91
N ILE A 35 -27.10 40.24 -37.86
CA ILE A 35 -27.03 39.84 -39.28
C ILE A 35 -25.70 40.28 -39.91
N ALA A 36 -25.21 41.48 -39.57
CA ALA A 36 -23.91 41.97 -40.04
C ALA A 36 -22.76 41.09 -39.55
N ASN A 37 -22.76 40.71 -38.27
CA ASN A 37 -21.73 39.83 -37.70
C ASN A 37 -21.77 38.41 -38.30
N GLU A 38 -22.96 37.86 -38.53
CA GLU A 38 -23.10 36.57 -39.20
C GLU A 38 -22.69 36.62 -40.67
N SER A 39 -22.98 37.71 -41.37
CA SER A 39 -22.52 37.94 -42.75
C SER A 39 -21.00 38.08 -42.82
N TYR A 40 -20.39 38.76 -41.85
CA TYR A 40 -18.93 38.86 -41.75
C TYR A 40 -18.29 37.50 -41.46
N LEU A 41 -18.90 36.70 -40.58
CA LEU A 41 -18.47 35.33 -40.27
C LEU A 41 -18.67 34.35 -41.42
N LEU A 42 -19.69 34.54 -42.25
CA LEU A 42 -19.89 33.77 -43.48
C LEU A 42 -18.89 34.17 -44.56
N SER A 43 -18.65 35.47 -44.72
CA SER A 43 -17.67 35.99 -45.68
C SER A 43 -16.25 35.60 -45.31
N SER A 44 -15.91 35.52 -44.01
CA SER A 44 -14.61 35.05 -43.54
C SER A 44 -14.40 33.53 -43.64
N ARG A 45 -15.47 32.77 -43.95
CA ARG A 45 -15.40 31.31 -44.16
C ARG A 45 -15.21 30.91 -45.62
N PHE A 46 -15.19 31.89 -46.54
CA PHE A 46 -14.82 31.68 -47.94
C PHE A 46 -13.40 32.23 -48.18
N ASP A 47 -12.42 31.33 -48.35
CA ASP A 47 -11.06 31.70 -48.73
C ASP A 47 -11.03 32.28 -50.15
N THR A 48 -10.71 33.57 -50.27
CA THR A 48 -10.50 34.28 -51.55
C THR A 48 -9.13 34.00 -52.17
N LYS A 49 -8.65 32.75 -52.09
CA LYS A 49 -7.37 32.29 -52.66
C LYS A 49 -7.51 31.01 -53.50
N GLN A 50 -8.53 30.95 -54.35
CA GLN A 50 -8.48 30.14 -55.56
C GLN A 50 -8.48 31.07 -56.76
N GLU A 51 -7.45 30.95 -57.60
CA GLU A 51 -7.35 31.64 -58.88
C GLU A 51 -8.70 31.52 -59.60
N LEU A 52 -9.24 32.66 -60.01
CA LEU A 52 -10.38 32.74 -60.92
C LEU A 52 -9.98 32.01 -62.20
N ASN A 53 -10.30 30.73 -62.29
CA ASN A 53 -10.21 29.97 -63.52
C ASN A 53 -11.00 30.73 -64.59
N ALA A 54 -10.27 31.30 -65.56
CA ALA A 54 -10.83 31.97 -66.74
C ALA A 54 -11.78 31.08 -67.57
N ASN A 55 -11.96 29.83 -67.17
CA ASN A 55 -12.87 28.85 -67.75
C ASN A 55 -14.31 28.88 -67.18
N ALA A 56 -14.59 29.66 -66.12
CA ALA A 56 -15.95 29.77 -65.57
C ALA A 56 -16.96 30.37 -66.58
N HIS A 57 -16.49 31.26 -67.46
CA HIS A 57 -17.32 31.81 -68.55
C HIS A 57 -17.59 30.79 -69.67
N TYR A 58 -16.69 29.84 -69.91
CA TYR A 58 -16.94 28.70 -70.82
C TYR A 58 -17.91 27.68 -70.20
N PHE A 59 -17.89 27.51 -68.87
CA PHE A 59 -18.74 26.58 -68.12
C PHE A 59 -20.23 27.01 -68.11
N LEU A 60 -20.52 28.31 -68.15
CA LEU A 60 -21.88 28.84 -68.25
C LEU A 60 -22.43 28.83 -69.69
N ALA A 61 -21.57 28.79 -70.71
CA ALA A 61 -21.96 28.80 -72.11
C ALA A 61 -22.35 27.40 -72.65
N GLN A 62 -21.85 26.33 -72.04
CA GLN A 62 -22.24 24.96 -72.37
C GLN A 62 -23.21 24.43 -71.31
N GLY A 63 -24.50 24.57 -71.56
CA GLY A 63 -25.58 24.14 -70.67
C GLY A 63 -25.60 22.63 -70.42
N GLY A 64 -24.84 22.16 -69.42
CA GLY A 64 -24.94 20.79 -68.92
C GLY A 64 -24.11 20.56 -67.65
N SER A 65 -24.80 20.41 -66.51
CA SER A 65 -24.16 19.99 -65.24
C SER A 65 -23.78 18.51 -65.29
N ASN A 66 -22.48 18.22 -65.14
CA ASN A 66 -21.96 16.87 -64.99
C ASN A 66 -22.20 16.38 -63.55
N SER A 67 -23.20 15.52 -63.32
CA SER A 67 -23.64 15.14 -61.96
C SER A 67 -22.55 14.46 -61.13
N HIS A 68 -21.59 13.81 -61.79
CA HIS A 68 -20.49 13.10 -61.15
C HIS A 68 -19.42 14.02 -60.53
N GLU A 69 -19.14 15.18 -61.13
CA GLU A 69 -18.20 16.16 -60.57
C GLU A 69 -18.81 16.94 -59.40
N VAL A 70 -20.10 17.23 -59.48
CA VAL A 70 -20.87 17.86 -58.39
C VAL A 70 -20.95 16.90 -57.20
N ALA A 71 -21.19 15.60 -57.43
CA ALA A 71 -21.18 14.59 -56.36
C ALA A 71 -19.82 14.43 -55.67
N ASN A 72 -18.72 14.49 -56.44
CA ASN A 72 -17.37 14.44 -55.88
C ASN A 72 -16.99 15.72 -55.14
N SER A 73 -17.51 16.88 -55.56
CA SER A 73 -17.32 18.15 -54.86
C SER A 73 -18.15 18.22 -53.57
N LEU A 74 -19.39 17.71 -53.59
CA LEU A 74 -20.25 17.57 -52.41
C LEU A 74 -19.65 16.65 -51.34
N LYS A 75 -18.98 15.56 -51.75
CA LYS A 75 -18.26 14.68 -50.80
C LYS A 75 -17.05 15.35 -50.14
N LYS A 76 -16.46 16.37 -50.75
CA LYS A 76 -15.35 17.15 -50.15
C LYS A 76 -15.84 18.23 -49.18
N ILE A 77 -17.14 18.51 -49.13
CA ILE A 77 -17.71 19.50 -48.21
C ILE A 77 -17.87 18.84 -46.84
N ASN A 78 -17.09 19.32 -45.87
CA ASN A 78 -17.07 18.79 -44.51
C ASN A 78 -18.34 19.22 -43.75
N THR A 79 -19.30 18.30 -43.60
CA THR A 79 -20.62 18.55 -42.98
C THR A 79 -20.54 18.91 -41.49
N SER A 80 -19.40 18.68 -40.84
CA SER A 80 -19.13 19.08 -39.45
C SER A 80 -18.99 20.60 -39.26
N VAL A 81 -18.70 21.35 -40.33
CA VAL A 81 -18.44 22.81 -40.27
C VAL A 81 -19.68 23.65 -40.62
N ILE A 82 -20.69 23.05 -41.25
CA ILE A 82 -21.86 23.77 -41.78
C ILE A 82 -23.00 23.88 -40.77
N PHE A 83 -23.16 22.91 -39.86
CA PHE A 83 -24.18 22.94 -38.83
C PHE A 83 -23.56 23.26 -37.46
N LYS A 84 -23.89 24.42 -36.89
CA LYS A 84 -23.76 24.61 -35.44
C LYS A 84 -24.85 23.78 -34.76
N SER A 85 -24.50 22.90 -33.82
CA SER A 85 -25.49 22.44 -32.83
C SER A 85 -25.94 23.67 -32.04
N SER A 86 -27.25 23.84 -31.85
CA SER A 86 -27.83 24.93 -31.07
C SER A 86 -27.05 25.14 -29.76
N ASP A 87 -26.45 26.32 -29.60
CA ASP A 87 -25.81 26.71 -28.34
C ASP A 87 -26.90 26.75 -27.28
N MET A 88 -26.91 25.74 -26.40
CA MET A 88 -27.76 25.71 -25.20
C MET A 88 -27.55 27.01 -24.44
N ILE A 89 -28.64 27.76 -24.27
CA ILE A 89 -28.70 28.93 -23.39
C ILE A 89 -28.10 28.53 -22.03
N LYS A 90 -27.07 29.28 -21.61
CA LYS A 90 -26.41 29.15 -20.32
C LYS A 90 -27.39 29.46 -19.20
N ASN A 91 -28.11 28.44 -18.74
CA ASN A 91 -28.85 28.49 -17.49
C ASN A 91 -27.96 27.93 -16.38
N THR A 92 -27.73 28.77 -15.36
CA THR A 92 -26.89 28.58 -14.17
C THR A 92 -27.16 27.26 -13.41
N ASN A 93 -28.33 26.65 -13.60
CA ASN A 93 -28.66 25.34 -13.02
C ASN A 93 -27.87 24.16 -13.58
N VAL A 94 -27.42 24.22 -14.84
CA VAL A 94 -26.75 23.08 -15.49
C VAL A 94 -25.29 22.95 -15.03
N GLU A 95 -24.62 24.06 -14.71
CA GLU A 95 -23.26 24.03 -14.13
C GLU A 95 -23.26 23.54 -12.69
N ILE A 96 -24.24 23.95 -11.87
CA ILE A 96 -24.38 23.42 -10.50
C ILE A 96 -24.70 21.93 -10.54
N GLN A 97 -25.56 21.50 -11.47
CA GLN A 97 -25.88 20.08 -11.61
C GLN A 97 -24.69 19.26 -12.15
N ARG A 98 -23.91 19.78 -13.12
CA ARG A 98 -22.67 19.12 -13.56
C ARG A 98 -21.58 19.12 -12.50
N ALA A 99 -21.46 20.17 -11.70
CA ALA A 99 -20.50 20.23 -10.60
C ALA A 99 -20.91 19.28 -9.47
N LEU A 100 -22.21 19.19 -9.17
CA LEU A 100 -22.75 18.24 -8.20
C LEU A 100 -22.61 16.81 -8.71
N GLU A 101 -22.87 16.55 -10.00
CA GLU A 101 -22.66 15.24 -10.65
C GLU A 101 -21.18 14.88 -10.73
N SER A 102 -20.28 15.82 -11.00
CA SER A 102 -18.83 15.59 -10.93
C SER A 102 -18.43 15.24 -9.51
N ARG A 103 -18.91 15.99 -8.51
CA ARG A 103 -18.60 15.74 -7.10
C ARG A 103 -19.20 14.44 -6.60
N LEU A 104 -20.40 14.07 -7.07
CA LEU A 104 -21.03 12.77 -6.82
C LEU A 104 -20.27 11.65 -7.52
N ARG A 105 -19.77 11.84 -8.75
CA ARG A 105 -18.93 10.87 -9.45
C ARG A 105 -17.58 10.71 -8.79
N ASP A 106 -16.99 11.79 -8.28
CA ASP A 106 -15.73 11.77 -7.55
C ASP A 106 -15.91 11.10 -6.19
N GLN A 107 -17.01 11.38 -5.49
CA GLN A 107 -17.38 10.67 -4.26
C GLN A 107 -17.74 9.22 -4.52
N LEU A 108 -18.48 8.89 -5.59
CA LEU A 108 -18.74 7.51 -5.98
C LEU A 108 -17.46 6.81 -6.41
N HIS A 109 -16.52 7.48 -7.07
CA HIS A 109 -15.24 6.90 -7.42
C HIS A 109 -14.34 6.72 -6.21
N SER A 110 -14.37 7.63 -5.23
CA SER A 110 -13.67 7.45 -3.95
C SER A 110 -14.31 6.32 -3.16
N ASN A 111 -15.62 6.38 -2.92
CA ASN A 111 -16.37 5.33 -2.23
C ASN A 111 -16.29 3.99 -2.95
N TRP A 112 -16.25 3.96 -4.27
CA TRP A 112 -16.03 2.74 -5.06
C TRP A 112 -14.58 2.28 -5.00
N LYS A 113 -13.59 3.18 -4.95
CA LYS A 113 -12.19 2.80 -4.71
C LYS A 113 -11.99 2.23 -3.32
N ASP A 114 -12.68 2.79 -2.32
CA ASP A 114 -12.65 2.40 -0.92
C ASP A 114 -13.47 1.11 -0.70
N GLN A 115 -14.68 0.99 -1.25
CA GLN A 115 -15.46 -0.26 -1.29
C GLN A 115 -14.74 -1.32 -2.10
N LYS A 116 -14.11 -1.00 -3.22
CA LYS A 116 -13.28 -1.97 -3.96
C LYS A 116 -12.05 -2.35 -3.13
N ALA A 117 -11.50 -1.47 -2.29
CA ALA A 117 -10.43 -1.82 -1.36
C ALA A 117 -10.94 -2.78 -0.28
N GLN A 118 -12.10 -2.47 0.31
CA GLN A 118 -12.77 -3.28 1.31
C GLN A 118 -13.18 -4.64 0.75
N ILE A 119 -13.81 -4.68 -0.42
CA ILE A 119 -14.25 -5.90 -1.12
C ILE A 119 -13.04 -6.72 -1.58
N LEU A 120 -11.95 -6.10 -2.05
CA LEU A 120 -10.71 -6.87 -2.30
C LEU A 120 -10.17 -7.45 -0.99
N GLN A 121 -10.15 -6.67 0.09
CA GLN A 121 -9.66 -7.11 1.40
C GLN A 121 -10.54 -8.23 1.99
N ASP A 122 -11.86 -8.18 1.80
CA ASP A 122 -12.83 -9.17 2.25
C ASP A 122 -12.82 -10.43 1.38
N TRP A 123 -12.62 -10.30 0.06
CA TRP A 123 -12.40 -11.44 -0.84
C TRP A 123 -11.02 -12.09 -0.60
N ASP A 124 -9.99 -11.30 -0.30
CA ASP A 124 -8.65 -11.77 0.09
C ASP A 124 -8.73 -12.57 1.40
N GLN A 125 -9.56 -12.19 2.39
CA GLN A 125 -9.81 -13.01 3.59
C GLN A 125 -10.50 -14.36 3.30
N GLN A 126 -11.26 -14.46 2.21
CA GLN A 126 -11.96 -15.69 1.84
C GLN A 126 -11.06 -16.66 1.04
N ASP A 127 -10.21 -16.15 0.14
CA ASP A 127 -9.29 -16.98 -0.65
C ASP A 127 -7.96 -17.26 0.09
N ASP A 128 -7.39 -16.34 0.87
CA ASP A 128 -6.13 -16.56 1.63
C ASP A 128 -6.30 -17.55 2.80
N ASN A 129 -7.54 -17.82 3.23
CA ASN A 129 -7.84 -18.94 4.13
C ASN A 129 -7.47 -20.31 3.53
N THR A 130 -7.22 -20.39 2.22
CA THR A 130 -6.69 -21.59 1.57
C THR A 130 -5.17 -21.61 1.50
N MET A 131 -4.48 -20.46 1.56
CA MET A 131 -3.02 -20.44 1.46
C MET A 131 -2.38 -21.08 2.70
N PHE A 132 -2.93 -20.91 3.90
CA PHE A 132 -2.49 -21.59 5.15
C PHE A 132 -3.30 -22.81 5.55
N GLY A 133 -4.26 -23.23 4.75
CA GLY A 133 -5.16 -24.30 5.15
C GLY A 133 -5.81 -23.95 6.49
N ARG A 134 -6.91 -23.20 6.48
CA ARG A 134 -7.97 -23.53 7.42
C ARG A 134 -8.41 -24.96 7.09
N THR A 135 -7.68 -25.94 7.62
CA THR A 135 -8.19 -27.29 7.82
C THR A 135 -9.53 -27.08 8.49
N HIS A 136 -10.58 -27.52 7.80
CA HIS A 136 -11.89 -27.76 8.38
C HIS A 136 -11.70 -28.21 9.83
N LYS A 137 -12.41 -27.55 10.76
CA LYS A 137 -12.70 -28.04 12.13
C LYS A 137 -12.41 -29.54 12.25
N GLY A 138 -11.25 -29.89 12.77
CA GLY A 138 -10.80 -31.28 12.81
C GLY A 138 -9.30 -31.37 13.09
N ASP A 139 -8.98 -31.82 14.29
CA ASP A 139 -7.68 -32.33 14.75
C ASP A 139 -6.60 -31.31 15.14
N LYS A 140 -6.52 -31.07 16.46
CA LYS A 140 -5.32 -30.80 17.27
C LYS A 140 -4.11 -30.30 16.47
N GLU A 141 -3.95 -28.98 16.38
CA GLU A 141 -2.61 -28.41 16.19
C GLU A 141 -1.65 -29.09 17.18
N SER A 142 -0.64 -29.77 16.64
CA SER A 142 0.31 -30.54 17.44
C SER A 142 0.91 -29.64 18.52
N LEU A 143 0.87 -30.07 19.78
CA LEU A 143 1.52 -29.38 20.91
C LEU A 143 2.99 -29.03 20.60
N ALA A 144 3.64 -29.82 19.73
CA ALA A 144 4.99 -29.55 19.24
C ALA A 144 5.08 -28.27 18.39
N TYR A 145 4.11 -28.00 17.52
CA TYR A 145 4.05 -26.78 16.70
C TYR A 145 3.85 -25.54 17.58
N LYS A 146 2.91 -25.58 18.54
CA LYS A 146 2.72 -24.48 19.50
C LYS A 146 3.98 -24.19 20.31
N LYS A 147 4.68 -25.23 20.79
CA LYS A 147 5.98 -25.08 21.48
C LYS A 147 7.05 -24.43 20.61
N ARG A 148 7.16 -24.82 19.32
CA ARG A 148 8.09 -24.21 18.37
C ARG A 148 7.77 -22.72 18.19
N VAL A 149 6.51 -22.39 17.93
CA VAL A 149 6.03 -21.00 17.80
C VAL A 149 6.39 -20.19 19.04
N SER A 150 6.12 -20.69 20.26
CA SER A 150 6.49 -20.00 21.50
C SER A 150 8.00 -19.79 21.65
N SER A 151 8.83 -20.74 21.20
CA SER A 151 10.29 -20.58 21.21
C SER A 151 10.75 -19.43 20.32
N TYR A 152 10.23 -19.35 19.09
CA TYR A 152 10.49 -18.23 18.19
C TYR A 152 9.97 -16.90 18.74
N GLN A 153 8.77 -16.86 19.32
CA GLN A 153 8.23 -15.66 19.98
C GLN A 153 9.14 -15.18 21.11
N SER A 154 9.66 -16.09 21.94
CA SER A 154 10.60 -15.73 23.01
C SER A 154 11.91 -15.14 22.47
N THR A 155 12.39 -15.66 21.34
CA THR A 155 13.57 -15.15 20.64
C THR A 155 13.31 -13.73 20.10
N ILE A 156 12.15 -13.50 19.48
CA ILE A 156 11.74 -12.18 18.99
C ILE A 156 11.60 -11.16 20.13
N ARG A 157 11.05 -11.57 21.27
CA ARG A 157 10.96 -10.69 22.45
C ARG A 157 12.33 -10.30 22.97
N ALA A 158 13.26 -11.25 23.10
CA ALA A 158 14.64 -10.98 23.49
C ALA A 158 15.34 -10.06 22.48
N PHE A 159 15.12 -10.29 21.19
CA PHE A 159 15.63 -9.47 20.10
C PHE A 159 15.12 -8.03 20.18
N ASN A 160 13.81 -7.83 20.34
CA ASN A 160 13.21 -6.50 20.47
C ASN A 160 13.69 -5.76 21.73
N ASN A 161 13.85 -6.45 22.86
CA ASN A 161 14.42 -5.87 24.08
C ASN A 161 15.87 -5.39 23.85
N SER A 162 16.68 -6.20 23.16
CA SER A 162 18.07 -5.83 22.82
C SER A 162 18.10 -4.63 21.86
N ARG A 163 17.16 -4.56 20.90
CA ARG A 163 17.01 -3.40 20.00
C ARG A 163 16.64 -2.12 20.75
N ILE A 164 15.81 -2.20 21.79
CA ILE A 164 15.48 -1.05 22.66
C ILE A 164 16.72 -0.56 23.39
N LEU A 165 17.59 -1.48 23.83
CA LEU A 165 18.87 -1.16 24.47
C LEU A 165 19.98 -0.76 23.47
N HIS A 166 19.69 -0.75 22.17
CA HIS A 166 20.65 -0.53 21.09
C HIS A 166 21.84 -1.51 21.08
N GLU A 167 21.65 -2.73 21.58
CA GLU A 167 22.65 -3.80 21.54
C GLU A 167 22.59 -4.57 20.21
N LYS A 168 23.76 -5.00 19.71
CA LYS A 168 23.83 -5.84 18.51
C LYS A 168 23.40 -7.26 18.84
N VAL A 169 22.53 -7.83 18.01
CA VAL A 169 22.06 -9.20 18.17
C VAL A 169 22.49 -10.04 16.97
N PRO A 170 23.24 -11.14 17.17
CA PRO A 170 23.51 -12.11 16.12
C PRO A 170 22.26 -12.97 15.86
N ILE A 171 21.29 -12.39 15.15
CA ILE A 171 19.96 -12.94 14.95
C ILE A 171 19.97 -14.23 14.10
N PHE A 172 20.89 -14.39 13.13
CA PHE A 172 20.99 -15.63 12.35
C PHE A 172 21.44 -16.79 13.24
N SER A 173 22.45 -16.58 14.08
CA SER A 173 22.92 -17.56 15.06
C SER A 173 21.87 -17.95 16.10
N GLN A 174 21.06 -16.98 16.56
CA GLN A 174 19.95 -17.24 17.48
C GLN A 174 18.85 -18.08 16.83
N PHE A 175 18.41 -17.71 15.62
CA PHE A 175 17.40 -18.52 14.91
C PHE A 175 17.93 -19.88 14.48
N LYS A 176 19.21 -20.02 14.15
CA LYS A 176 19.83 -21.32 13.92
C LYS A 176 19.62 -22.24 15.13
N THR A 177 19.87 -21.73 16.34
CA THR A 177 19.67 -22.48 17.59
C THR A 177 18.19 -22.83 17.79
N THR A 178 17.28 -21.88 17.58
CA THR A 178 15.83 -22.10 17.71
C THR A 178 15.29 -23.10 16.67
N SER A 179 15.85 -23.10 15.46
CA SER A 179 15.46 -23.97 14.35
C SER A 179 15.85 -25.44 14.54
N GLN A 180 16.69 -25.77 15.53
CA GLN A 180 17.02 -27.17 15.87
C GLN A 180 15.79 -27.98 16.30
N SER A 181 14.75 -27.29 16.79
CA SER A 181 13.46 -27.88 17.14
C SER A 181 12.57 -28.22 15.94
N ALA A 182 12.99 -27.89 14.71
CA ALA A 182 12.25 -28.19 13.49
C ALA A 182 12.29 -29.68 13.12
N GLU A 183 11.15 -30.18 12.64
CA GLU A 183 11.00 -31.54 12.13
C GLU A 183 11.64 -31.62 10.74
N CYS A 184 12.86 -32.15 10.67
CA CYS A 184 13.65 -32.27 9.44
C CYS A 184 14.36 -33.62 9.39
N THR A 185 14.53 -34.16 8.17
CA THR A 185 15.45 -35.28 7.93
C THR A 185 16.91 -34.85 8.12
N LYS A 186 17.84 -35.80 8.26
CA LYS A 186 19.28 -35.49 8.43
C LYS A 186 19.84 -34.65 7.28
N ALA A 187 19.42 -34.90 6.04
CA ALA A 187 19.87 -34.15 4.87
C ALA A 187 19.28 -32.71 4.83
N GLN A 188 18.00 -32.58 5.16
CA GLN A 188 17.33 -31.28 5.29
C GLN A 188 17.97 -30.42 6.39
N ARG A 189 18.27 -31.03 7.55
CA ARG A 189 18.91 -30.32 8.67
C ARG A 189 20.27 -29.77 8.28
N LYS A 190 21.10 -30.55 7.59
CA LYS A 190 22.38 -30.07 7.10
C LYS A 190 22.21 -28.86 6.17
N SER A 191 21.30 -28.96 5.20
CA SER A 191 21.06 -27.88 4.23
C SER A 191 20.47 -26.62 4.88
N LEU A 192 19.64 -26.79 5.92
CA LEU A 192 19.10 -25.72 6.75
C LEU A 192 20.21 -25.01 7.54
N GLU A 193 21.07 -25.77 8.21
CA GLU A 193 22.21 -25.22 8.96
C GLU A 193 23.18 -24.49 8.03
N ASP A 194 23.49 -25.08 6.87
CA ASP A 194 24.34 -24.46 5.85
C ASP A 194 23.71 -23.15 5.35
N ALA A 195 22.39 -23.08 5.15
CA ALA A 195 21.71 -21.85 4.73
C ALA A 195 21.78 -20.73 5.79
N TRP A 196 21.64 -21.07 7.08
CA TRP A 196 21.82 -20.11 8.17
C TRP A 196 23.28 -19.61 8.25
N ASP A 197 24.26 -20.51 8.11
CA ASP A 197 25.69 -20.17 8.19
C ASP A 197 26.13 -19.30 7.03
N VAL A 198 25.68 -19.61 5.81
CA VAL A 198 25.90 -18.77 4.63
C VAL A 198 25.30 -17.38 4.85
N ALA A 199 24.05 -17.29 5.29
CA ALA A 199 23.40 -15.99 5.50
C ALA A 199 24.08 -15.16 6.60
N ALA A 200 24.51 -15.79 7.70
CA ALA A 200 25.27 -15.14 8.76
C ALA A 200 26.62 -14.60 8.26
N HIS A 201 27.32 -15.37 7.40
CA HIS A 201 28.57 -14.94 6.78
C HIS A 201 28.35 -13.79 5.80
N ILE A 202 27.34 -13.88 4.94
CA ILE A 202 26.99 -12.81 3.98
C ILE A 202 26.60 -11.52 4.71
N ALA A 203 25.88 -11.63 5.82
CA ALA A 203 25.52 -10.48 6.64
C ALA A 203 26.69 -9.91 7.46
N ASN A 204 27.82 -10.61 7.52
CA ASN A 204 28.98 -10.27 8.36
C ASN A 204 28.61 -10.16 9.84
N GLU A 205 27.84 -11.14 10.34
CA GLU A 205 27.31 -11.14 11.71
C GLU A 205 28.40 -11.07 12.78
N SER A 206 29.60 -11.57 12.49
CA SER A 206 30.76 -11.61 13.41
C SER A 206 31.47 -10.26 13.61
N ASP A 207 31.20 -9.25 12.80
CA ASP A 207 31.87 -7.93 12.89
C ASP A 207 31.27 -7.05 14.00
N SER A 208 31.91 -5.94 14.39
CA SER A 208 31.40 -5.08 15.47
C SER A 208 30.24 -4.18 15.03
N TYR A 209 30.08 -3.94 13.73
CA TYR A 209 29.04 -3.05 13.17
C TYR A 209 27.93 -3.84 12.47
N VAL A 210 26.71 -3.29 12.44
CA VAL A 210 25.62 -3.83 11.61
C VAL A 210 25.63 -3.08 10.30
N ASP A 211 26.24 -3.69 9.28
CA ASP A 211 26.14 -3.18 7.92
C ASP A 211 24.68 -3.28 7.46
N LYS A 212 24.01 -2.13 7.30
CA LYS A 212 22.73 -2.05 6.60
C LYS A 212 23.00 -2.06 5.10
N ILE A 213 23.11 -3.27 4.54
CA ILE A 213 23.70 -3.56 3.22
C ILE A 213 22.92 -2.88 2.09
N TYR A 214 21.59 -3.03 2.06
CA TYR A 214 20.73 -2.20 1.24
C TYR A 214 20.31 -0.95 2.05
N SER A 215 21.01 0.16 1.80
CA SER A 215 20.70 1.47 2.39
C SER A 215 19.43 2.09 1.76
N LYS A 216 19.08 3.33 2.13
CA LYS A 216 17.94 4.09 1.56
C LYS A 216 18.00 4.23 0.02
N HIS A 217 19.13 3.96 -0.61
CA HIS A 217 19.36 4.10 -2.04
C HIS A 217 19.29 2.75 -2.80
N GLN A 218 18.22 1.98 -2.59
CA GLN A 218 18.00 0.69 -3.29
C GLN A 218 17.88 0.82 -4.82
N HIS A 219 17.73 2.04 -5.33
CA HIS A 219 17.44 2.35 -6.74
C HIS A 219 18.57 3.10 -7.45
N ASP A 220 19.65 3.45 -6.76
CA ASP A 220 20.81 4.08 -7.39
C ASP A 220 21.69 2.99 -8.02
N PRO A 221 21.85 2.94 -9.36
CA PRO A 221 22.63 1.90 -10.03
C PRO A 221 24.07 1.80 -9.52
N ILE A 222 24.68 2.91 -9.12
CA ILE A 222 26.08 2.95 -8.64
C ILE A 222 26.19 2.31 -7.26
N GLN A 223 25.24 2.61 -6.37
CA GLN A 223 25.22 2.02 -5.03
C GLN A 223 24.87 0.54 -5.10
N VAL A 224 23.92 0.16 -5.98
CA VAL A 224 23.57 -1.24 -6.21
C VAL A 224 24.78 -2.03 -6.72
N ALA A 225 25.56 -1.51 -7.66
CA ALA A 225 26.76 -2.17 -8.15
C ALA A 225 27.81 -2.36 -7.03
N LYS A 226 28.03 -1.34 -6.19
CA LYS A 226 28.92 -1.43 -5.02
C LYS A 226 28.45 -2.48 -4.01
N THR A 227 27.15 -2.50 -3.70
CA THR A 227 26.56 -3.48 -2.80
C THR A 227 26.65 -4.90 -3.37
N ASN A 228 26.36 -5.08 -4.66
CA ASN A 228 26.51 -6.36 -5.35
C ASN A 228 27.95 -6.85 -5.28
N ARG A 229 28.95 -5.99 -5.54
CA ARG A 229 30.37 -6.34 -5.42
C ARG A 229 30.74 -6.81 -4.02
N LEU A 230 30.26 -6.11 -2.99
CA LEU A 230 30.48 -6.51 -1.60
C LEU A 230 29.90 -7.91 -1.33
N LEU A 231 28.66 -8.15 -1.74
CA LEU A 231 27.98 -9.42 -1.54
C LEU A 231 28.63 -10.57 -2.31
N ILE A 232 28.99 -10.35 -3.58
CA ILE A 232 29.73 -11.29 -4.42
C ILE A 232 31.03 -11.71 -3.73
N ASN A 233 31.79 -10.75 -3.21
CA ASN A 233 33.04 -11.05 -2.50
C ASN A 233 32.80 -11.88 -1.24
N ARG A 234 31.75 -11.60 -0.47
CA ARG A 234 31.39 -12.37 0.74
C ARG A 234 31.01 -13.81 0.40
N VAL A 235 30.18 -14.03 -0.64
CA VAL A 235 29.82 -15.38 -1.08
C VAL A 235 31.04 -16.13 -1.63
N LYS A 236 31.90 -15.45 -2.40
CA LYS A 236 33.13 -16.05 -2.92
C LYS A 236 34.06 -16.49 -1.79
N CYS A 237 34.28 -15.63 -0.79
CA CYS A 237 35.08 -15.98 0.39
C CYS A 237 34.48 -17.18 1.15
N TRP A 238 33.16 -17.23 1.27
CA TRP A 238 32.46 -18.38 1.87
C TRP A 238 32.72 -19.66 1.09
N LEU A 239 32.59 -19.64 -0.24
CA LEU A 239 32.82 -20.80 -1.11
C LEU A 239 34.28 -21.26 -1.08
N GLU A 240 35.23 -20.34 -0.93
CA GLU A 240 36.67 -20.63 -0.77
C GLU A 240 36.96 -21.30 0.57
N GLN A 241 36.38 -20.80 1.66
CA GLN A 241 36.50 -21.40 3.00
C GLN A 241 35.83 -22.77 3.05
N GLN A 242 34.64 -22.91 2.49
CA GLN A 242 33.92 -24.18 2.41
C GLN A 242 34.73 -25.23 1.64
N TYR A 243 35.34 -24.86 0.52
CA TYR A 243 36.22 -25.77 -0.22
C TYR A 243 37.46 -26.16 0.59
N LEU A 244 38.10 -25.21 1.27
CA LEU A 244 39.23 -25.49 2.16
C LEU A 244 38.86 -26.48 3.28
N ASP A 245 37.66 -26.37 3.85
CA ASP A 245 37.16 -27.29 4.86
C ASP A 245 36.90 -28.69 4.29
N VAL A 246 36.38 -28.79 3.06
CA VAL A 246 36.26 -30.08 2.36
C VAL A 246 37.63 -30.69 2.13
N VAL A 247 38.60 -29.92 1.64
CA VAL A 247 39.98 -30.38 1.44
C VAL A 247 40.59 -30.87 2.75
N ASN A 248 40.42 -30.13 3.84
CA ASN A 248 40.94 -30.53 5.15
C ASN A 248 40.31 -31.83 5.62
N LYS A 249 38.98 -31.98 5.49
CA LYS A 249 38.28 -33.23 5.84
C LYS A 249 38.81 -34.40 5.01
N GLU A 250 38.86 -34.27 3.68
CA GLU A 250 39.37 -35.33 2.79
C GLU A 250 40.81 -35.73 3.12
N LEU A 251 41.68 -34.76 3.44
CA LEU A 251 43.05 -35.04 3.87
C LEU A 251 43.13 -35.76 5.22
N THR A 252 42.22 -35.47 6.16
CA THR A 252 42.15 -36.19 7.44
C THR A 252 41.62 -37.63 7.30
N PHE A 253 40.68 -37.86 6.38
CA PHE A 253 40.09 -39.19 6.15
C PHE A 253 40.93 -40.08 5.22
N GLY A 254 41.68 -39.49 4.29
CA GLY A 254 42.55 -40.22 3.36
C GLY A 254 43.79 -40.84 4.02
N ALA A 255 44.51 -41.68 3.25
CA ALA A 255 45.74 -42.39 3.65
C ALA A 255 46.95 -41.47 3.99
N PHE A 256 46.73 -40.17 4.17
CA PHE A 256 47.73 -39.16 4.50
C PHE A 256 47.69 -38.78 6.00
N GLN A 257 47.42 -39.76 6.87
CA GLN A 257 47.45 -39.60 8.35
C GLN A 257 48.82 -39.09 8.89
N GLY A 258 49.89 -39.13 8.10
CA GLY A 258 51.21 -38.58 8.43
C GLY A 258 51.40 -37.08 8.19
N ILE A 259 50.40 -36.35 7.66
CA ILE A 259 50.46 -34.89 7.42
C ILE A 259 50.05 -34.08 8.66
N GLY A 260 49.61 -34.75 9.73
CA GLY A 260 49.04 -34.19 10.96
C GLY A 260 49.93 -33.30 11.84
N GLY A 261 50.86 -32.54 11.27
CA GLY A 261 51.72 -31.62 12.04
C GLY A 261 52.29 -30.41 11.27
N SER A 262 52.09 -30.27 9.95
CA SER A 262 52.57 -29.08 9.24
C SER A 262 51.44 -28.07 9.00
N PRO A 263 51.53 -26.84 9.56
CA PRO A 263 50.47 -25.83 9.46
C PRO A 263 50.38 -25.16 8.07
N SER A 264 51.35 -25.39 7.19
CA SER A 264 51.45 -24.69 5.90
C SER A 264 50.30 -25.08 4.95
N VAL A 265 49.56 -24.08 4.49
CA VAL A 265 48.49 -24.22 3.50
C VAL A 265 49.04 -24.82 2.20
N LEU A 266 50.19 -24.35 1.72
CA LEU A 266 50.83 -24.84 0.49
C LEU A 266 51.09 -26.35 0.53
N TYR A 267 51.61 -26.86 1.65
CA TYR A 267 51.90 -28.29 1.78
C TYR A 267 50.63 -29.13 1.77
N ARG A 268 49.59 -28.71 2.51
CA ARG A 268 48.29 -29.39 2.52
C ARG A 268 47.65 -29.40 1.14
N MET A 269 47.63 -28.27 0.44
CA MET A 269 47.06 -28.15 -0.89
C MET A 269 47.84 -28.99 -1.92
N ASN A 270 49.16 -29.09 -1.81
CA ASN A 270 49.97 -29.92 -2.72
C ASN A 270 49.75 -31.41 -2.45
N ALA A 271 49.58 -31.83 -1.19
CA ALA A 271 49.20 -33.19 -0.88
C ALA A 271 47.81 -33.53 -1.46
N PHE A 272 46.86 -32.59 -1.36
CA PHE A 272 45.54 -32.74 -1.94
C PHE A 272 45.57 -32.81 -3.47
N SER A 273 46.35 -31.96 -4.15
CA SER A 273 46.49 -31.98 -5.61
C SER A 273 47.09 -33.30 -6.11
N LYS A 274 48.09 -33.86 -5.39
CA LYS A 274 48.64 -35.20 -5.70
C LYS A 274 47.64 -36.33 -5.49
N MET A 275 46.75 -36.21 -4.51
CA MET A 275 45.68 -37.18 -4.28
C MET A 275 44.62 -37.09 -5.39
N MET A 276 44.17 -35.88 -5.70
CA MET A 276 43.15 -35.62 -6.72
C MET A 276 43.66 -35.97 -8.12
N GLY A 277 44.90 -35.61 -8.45
CA GLY A 277 45.55 -35.99 -9.70
C GLY A 277 45.67 -37.50 -9.89
N ARG A 278 45.88 -38.28 -8.80
CA ARG A 278 45.82 -39.74 -8.86
C ARG A 278 44.43 -40.30 -9.10
N LYS A 279 43.39 -39.67 -8.54
CA LYS A 279 41.98 -40.06 -8.78
C LYS A 279 41.55 -39.75 -10.22
N LEU A 280 42.04 -38.64 -10.78
CA LEU A 280 41.74 -38.19 -12.15
C LEU A 280 42.62 -38.84 -13.22
N ALA A 281 43.70 -39.52 -12.82
CA ALA A 281 44.62 -40.17 -13.72
C ALA A 281 43.88 -41.23 -14.57
N GLY A 282 43.85 -41.04 -15.88
CA GLY A 282 43.18 -41.91 -16.85
C GLY A 282 41.88 -41.37 -17.43
N SER A 283 41.22 -40.41 -16.75
CA SER A 283 40.01 -39.74 -17.26
C SER A 283 40.34 -38.42 -17.96
N VAL A 284 41.36 -37.70 -17.48
CA VAL A 284 41.73 -36.37 -17.94
C VAL A 284 43.23 -36.28 -18.18
N TYR A 285 43.64 -35.54 -19.22
CA TYR A 285 45.06 -35.22 -19.45
C TYR A 285 45.53 -34.15 -18.46
N LEU A 286 46.51 -34.49 -17.62
CA LEU A 286 47.09 -33.59 -16.62
C LEU A 286 48.59 -33.43 -16.87
N GLU A 287 49.09 -32.19 -16.86
CA GLU A 287 50.53 -31.94 -16.93
C GLU A 287 51.17 -32.15 -15.56
N VAL A 288 51.95 -33.23 -15.43
CA VAL A 288 52.65 -33.59 -14.19
C VAL A 288 54.15 -33.30 -14.32
N LYS A 289 54.68 -32.48 -13.41
CA LYS A 289 56.12 -32.23 -13.24
C LYS A 289 56.50 -32.43 -11.77
N ASP A 290 57.60 -33.12 -11.52
CA ASP A 290 58.07 -33.47 -10.16
C ASP A 290 56.98 -34.13 -9.29
N GLU A 291 56.23 -35.05 -9.88
CA GLU A 291 55.08 -35.76 -9.27
C GLU A 291 53.91 -34.87 -8.83
N THR A 292 53.89 -33.59 -9.21
CA THR A 292 52.78 -32.66 -8.94
C THR A 292 52.06 -32.31 -10.24
N PRO A 293 50.72 -32.44 -10.31
CA PRO A 293 49.95 -31.90 -11.42
C PRO A 293 49.94 -30.37 -11.30
N ILE A 294 50.73 -29.68 -12.13
CA ILE A 294 51.08 -28.28 -11.91
C ILE A 294 49.89 -27.34 -12.06
N TRP A 295 49.05 -27.52 -13.09
CA TRP A 295 47.87 -26.69 -13.33
C TRP A 295 46.74 -26.95 -12.34
N LEU A 296 46.50 -28.22 -11.99
CA LEU A 296 45.56 -28.59 -10.93
C LEU A 296 45.96 -27.96 -9.58
N PHE A 297 47.26 -27.96 -9.25
CA PHE A 297 47.72 -27.35 -8.01
C PHE A 297 47.53 -25.83 -8.00
N VAL A 298 47.87 -25.14 -9.10
CA VAL A 298 47.61 -23.70 -9.25
C VAL A 298 46.10 -23.42 -9.15
N TYR A 299 45.26 -24.22 -9.80
CA TYR A 299 43.80 -24.09 -9.71
C TYR A 299 43.31 -24.23 -8.27
N ILE A 300 43.78 -25.22 -7.51
CA ILE A 300 43.40 -25.40 -6.09
C ILE A 300 43.76 -24.17 -5.25
N LEU A 301 44.94 -23.58 -5.46
CA LEU A 301 45.35 -22.36 -4.76
C LEU A 301 44.46 -21.16 -5.12
N VAL A 302 44.10 -21.02 -6.39
CA VAL A 302 43.13 -20.01 -6.87
C VAL A 302 41.74 -20.27 -6.25
N ARG A 303 41.28 -21.52 -6.21
CA ARG A 303 39.98 -21.97 -5.69
C ARG A 303 39.79 -21.74 -4.18
N VAL A 304 40.89 -21.66 -3.43
CA VAL A 304 40.93 -21.34 -1.99
C VAL A 304 41.16 -19.84 -1.74
N GLY A 305 41.24 -19.02 -2.78
CA GLY A 305 41.46 -17.57 -2.67
C GLY A 305 42.89 -17.18 -2.29
N LYS A 306 43.87 -18.08 -2.46
CA LYS A 306 45.29 -17.82 -2.16
C LYS A 306 46.09 -17.52 -3.43
N LEU A 307 45.71 -16.42 -4.08
CA LEU A 307 46.31 -15.97 -5.34
C LEU A 307 47.80 -15.62 -5.20
N ASP A 308 48.21 -15.00 -4.09
CA ASP A 308 49.62 -14.65 -3.85
C ASP A 308 50.52 -15.90 -3.81
N LEU A 309 50.03 -16.95 -3.13
CA LEU A 309 50.73 -18.23 -3.04
C LEU A 309 50.79 -18.95 -4.40
N ALA A 310 49.75 -18.78 -5.23
CA ALA A 310 49.74 -19.29 -6.59
C ALA A 310 50.80 -18.58 -7.46
N TYR A 311 50.91 -17.26 -7.35
CA TYR A 311 51.94 -16.47 -8.03
C TYR A 311 53.35 -16.87 -7.61
N GLU A 312 53.62 -16.92 -6.29
CA GLU A 312 54.93 -17.33 -5.74
C GLU A 312 55.32 -18.73 -6.22
N TYR A 313 54.37 -19.67 -6.29
CA TYR A 313 54.63 -21.02 -6.80
C TYR A 313 55.08 -21.03 -8.27
N VAL A 314 54.41 -20.24 -9.13
CA VAL A 314 54.72 -20.16 -10.56
C VAL A 314 56.05 -19.43 -10.78
N GLU A 315 56.31 -18.36 -10.03
CA GLU A 315 57.54 -17.57 -10.08
C GLU A 315 58.77 -18.41 -9.68
N ASN A 316 58.66 -19.22 -8.63
CA ASN A 316 59.74 -20.11 -8.18
C ASN A 316 59.99 -21.32 -9.10
N ARG A 317 59.04 -21.66 -9.98
CA ARG A 317 59.08 -22.86 -10.84
C ARG A 317 58.89 -22.55 -12.32
N GLN A 318 59.45 -21.45 -12.83
CA GLN A 318 59.29 -21.04 -14.24
C GLN A 318 59.65 -22.14 -15.26
N ALA A 319 60.68 -22.95 -14.97
CA ALA A 319 61.06 -24.09 -15.83
C ALA A 319 59.93 -25.13 -15.97
N ALA A 320 59.08 -25.27 -14.95
CA ALA A 320 57.91 -26.13 -14.99
C ALA A 320 56.78 -25.56 -15.88
N PHE A 321 56.77 -24.27 -16.20
CA PHE A 321 55.76 -23.64 -17.04
C PHE A 321 56.27 -23.27 -18.44
N CYS A 322 57.34 -23.93 -18.91
CA CYS A 322 57.98 -23.62 -20.20
C CYS A 322 57.06 -23.70 -21.43
N GLN A 323 55.97 -24.48 -21.36
CA GLN A 323 54.97 -24.58 -22.44
C GLN A 323 54.02 -23.36 -22.49
N ALA A 324 53.98 -22.55 -21.43
CA ALA A 324 53.16 -21.35 -21.33
C ALA A 324 53.98 -20.16 -20.76
N PRO A 325 55.00 -19.66 -21.48
CA PRO A 325 55.93 -18.65 -20.95
C PRO A 325 55.26 -17.30 -20.65
N ALA A 326 54.17 -16.97 -21.36
CA ALA A 326 53.41 -15.73 -21.14
C ALA A 326 52.55 -15.77 -19.86
N PHE A 327 52.29 -16.97 -19.31
CA PHE A 327 51.38 -17.16 -18.18
C PHE A 327 51.80 -16.40 -16.93
N LEU A 328 53.10 -16.40 -16.58
CA LEU A 328 53.60 -15.68 -15.41
C LEU A 328 53.30 -14.18 -15.50
N GLY A 329 53.44 -13.58 -16.69
CA GLY A 329 53.13 -12.17 -16.92
C GLY A 329 51.64 -11.88 -16.71
N PHE A 330 50.77 -12.74 -17.24
CA PHE A 330 49.31 -12.61 -17.08
C PHE A 330 48.89 -12.77 -15.62
N LEU A 331 49.43 -13.77 -14.92
CA LEU A 331 49.13 -14.01 -13.52
C LEU A 331 49.63 -12.86 -12.63
N LYS A 332 50.82 -12.31 -12.90
CA LYS A 332 51.34 -11.15 -12.17
C LYS A 332 50.40 -9.96 -12.26
N GLU A 333 49.94 -9.63 -13.47
CA GLU A 333 49.00 -8.53 -13.68
C GLU A 333 47.66 -8.81 -12.98
N TYR A 334 47.14 -10.04 -13.09
CA TYR A 334 45.88 -10.45 -12.46
C TYR A 334 45.88 -10.32 -10.92
N VAL A 335 46.99 -10.70 -10.27
CA VAL A 335 47.12 -10.64 -8.80
C VAL A 335 47.21 -9.19 -8.31
N HIS A 336 47.93 -8.33 -9.02
CA HIS A 336 48.16 -6.94 -8.60
C HIS A 336 47.09 -5.96 -9.10
N ALA A 337 46.23 -6.36 -10.04
CA ALA A 337 45.17 -5.52 -10.55
C ALA A 337 44.01 -5.38 -9.54
N ASP A 338 43.44 -4.17 -9.48
CA ASP A 338 42.21 -3.92 -8.73
C ASP A 338 41.08 -4.82 -9.23
N ASN A 339 40.40 -5.51 -8.31
CA ASN A 339 39.34 -6.50 -8.60
C ASN A 339 39.77 -7.65 -9.54
N HIS A 340 41.07 -7.90 -9.65
CA HIS A 340 41.62 -8.88 -10.58
C HIS A 340 41.18 -8.65 -12.04
N ARG A 341 41.11 -7.37 -12.45
CA ARG A 341 40.77 -6.99 -13.81
C ARG A 341 42.03 -6.72 -14.63
N LEU A 342 42.29 -7.56 -15.62
CA LEU A 342 43.38 -7.36 -16.58
C LEU A 342 43.14 -6.12 -17.44
N SER A 343 44.23 -5.48 -17.89
CA SER A 343 44.17 -4.44 -18.91
C SER A 343 43.60 -4.99 -20.21
N GLU A 344 42.96 -4.14 -21.02
CA GLU A 344 42.30 -4.58 -22.25
C GLU A 344 43.27 -5.26 -23.22
N ALA A 345 44.50 -4.76 -23.32
CA ALA A 345 45.54 -5.36 -24.16
C ALA A 345 45.97 -6.75 -23.66
N THR A 346 46.14 -6.93 -22.35
CA THR A 346 46.50 -8.23 -21.77
C THR A 346 45.33 -9.21 -21.86
N ARG A 347 44.10 -8.75 -21.60
CA ARG A 347 42.87 -9.54 -21.73
C ARG A 347 42.71 -10.10 -23.14
N GLN A 348 42.91 -9.30 -24.19
CA GLN A 348 42.85 -9.75 -25.58
C GLN A 348 43.85 -10.87 -25.86
N ARG A 349 45.10 -10.73 -25.40
CA ARG A 349 46.12 -11.79 -25.53
C ARG A 349 45.73 -13.07 -24.79
N VAL A 350 45.18 -12.97 -23.58
CA VAL A 350 44.70 -14.13 -22.81
C VAL A 350 43.56 -14.84 -23.57
N CYS A 351 42.62 -14.09 -24.14
CA CYS A 351 41.54 -14.64 -24.97
C CYS A 351 42.06 -15.32 -26.24
N GLU A 352 43.08 -14.75 -26.89
CA GLU A 352 43.75 -15.39 -28.04
C GLU A 352 44.36 -16.73 -27.64
N HIS A 353 45.11 -16.76 -26.53
CA HIS A 353 45.68 -18.00 -26.01
C HIS A 353 44.61 -19.04 -25.67
N TYR A 354 43.50 -18.62 -25.05
CA TYR A 354 42.38 -19.49 -24.73
C TYR A 354 41.77 -20.12 -26.00
N ARG A 355 41.50 -19.32 -27.04
CA ARG A 355 40.98 -19.83 -28.32
C ARG A 355 41.94 -20.80 -29.01
N MET A 356 43.25 -20.56 -28.91
CA MET A 356 44.26 -21.47 -29.47
C MET A 356 44.29 -22.82 -28.75
N MET A 357 43.83 -22.90 -27.49
CA MET A 357 43.69 -24.17 -26.77
C MET A 357 42.47 -24.97 -27.23
N ASP A 358 41.41 -24.31 -27.70
CA ASP A 358 40.19 -24.97 -28.20
C ASP A 358 40.30 -25.46 -29.64
N TYR A 359 40.94 -24.68 -30.49
CA TYR A 359 41.11 -25.00 -31.91
C TYR A 359 42.49 -25.57 -32.24
N GLY A 360 43.37 -25.68 -31.26
CA GLY A 360 44.70 -26.25 -31.41
C GLY A 360 44.68 -27.77 -31.51
N ASN A 361 45.62 -28.34 -32.27
CA ASN A 361 45.79 -29.80 -32.38
C ASN A 361 46.48 -30.44 -31.15
N ASN A 362 46.84 -29.66 -30.14
CA ASN A 362 47.56 -30.14 -28.97
C ASN A 362 46.58 -30.49 -27.84
N GLN A 363 46.81 -31.59 -27.13
CA GLN A 363 46.11 -31.85 -25.88
C GLN A 363 46.55 -30.84 -24.83
N VAL A 364 45.58 -30.13 -24.25
CA VAL A 364 45.77 -29.10 -23.23
C VAL A 364 45.18 -29.61 -21.92
N ASP A 365 45.85 -29.30 -20.81
CA ASP A 365 45.32 -29.60 -19.47
C ASP A 365 44.02 -28.79 -19.22
N PRO A 366 42.89 -29.43 -18.86
CA PRO A 366 41.63 -28.70 -18.63
C PRO A 366 41.72 -27.65 -17.50
N TYR A 367 42.57 -27.87 -16.49
CA TYR A 367 42.79 -26.89 -15.43
C TYR A 367 43.59 -25.68 -15.92
N GLN A 368 44.48 -25.85 -16.91
CA GLN A 368 45.12 -24.73 -17.59
C GLN A 368 44.06 -23.89 -18.31
N LYS A 369 43.21 -24.54 -19.12
CA LYS A 369 42.12 -23.87 -19.84
C LYS A 369 41.18 -23.13 -18.88
N LEU A 370 40.84 -23.74 -17.74
CA LEU A 370 40.00 -23.12 -16.70
C LEU A 370 40.64 -21.87 -16.08
N ILE A 371 41.94 -21.91 -15.77
CA ILE A 371 42.65 -20.74 -15.21
C ILE A 371 42.69 -19.59 -16.24
N TYR A 372 42.94 -19.88 -17.52
CA TYR A 372 42.88 -18.88 -18.58
C TYR A 372 41.47 -18.30 -18.75
N LYS A 373 40.42 -19.14 -18.62
CA LYS A 373 39.02 -18.69 -18.61
C LYS A 373 38.77 -17.69 -17.46
N ILE A 374 39.24 -18.02 -16.25
CA ILE A 374 39.09 -17.18 -15.05
C ILE A 374 39.80 -15.83 -15.22
N MET A 375 41.08 -15.84 -15.64
CA MET A 375 41.86 -14.60 -15.75
C MET A 375 41.37 -13.70 -16.88
N GLY A 376 41.05 -14.27 -18.05
CA GLY A 376 40.63 -13.52 -19.23
C GLY A 376 39.13 -13.25 -19.31
N ARG A 377 38.33 -13.87 -18.44
CA ARG A 377 36.85 -13.92 -18.54
C ARG A 377 36.41 -14.37 -19.93
N CYS A 378 37.06 -15.43 -20.44
CA CYS A 378 36.89 -15.90 -21.81
C CYS A 378 35.54 -16.63 -21.99
N GLU A 379 34.88 -16.38 -23.12
CA GLU A 379 33.68 -17.12 -23.57
C GLU A 379 32.60 -17.26 -22.49
N LEU A 380 32.06 -16.14 -22.04
CA LEU A 380 31.05 -16.06 -20.97
C LEU A 380 29.73 -16.77 -21.31
N HIS A 381 29.49 -17.09 -22.58
CA HIS A 381 28.35 -17.88 -23.01
C HIS A 381 28.49 -19.37 -22.62
N LEU A 382 29.72 -19.90 -22.54
CA LEU A 382 30.02 -21.24 -22.06
C LEU A 382 30.36 -21.17 -20.57
N LYS A 383 29.44 -21.65 -19.73
CA LYS A 383 29.53 -21.48 -18.27
C LYS A 383 30.31 -22.59 -17.57
N SER A 384 30.62 -23.68 -18.27
CA SER A 384 31.44 -24.79 -17.80
C SER A 384 32.61 -25.01 -18.75
N VAL A 385 33.63 -25.73 -18.27
CA VAL A 385 34.73 -26.23 -19.09
C VAL A 385 34.53 -27.74 -19.25
N ASP A 386 34.66 -28.23 -20.49
CA ASP A 386 34.56 -29.65 -20.79
C ASP A 386 35.62 -30.47 -20.02
N ASP A 387 35.36 -31.74 -19.78
CA ASP A 387 36.24 -32.69 -19.08
C ASP A 387 36.48 -32.44 -17.58
N ILE A 388 35.79 -31.48 -16.96
CA ILE A 388 35.83 -31.24 -15.50
C ILE A 388 34.45 -31.46 -14.88
N GLU A 389 34.32 -32.50 -14.05
CA GLU A 389 33.12 -32.69 -13.23
C GLU A 389 33.09 -31.65 -12.09
N MET A 390 32.13 -30.72 -12.13
CA MET A 390 31.98 -29.67 -11.13
C MET A 390 30.79 -29.94 -10.21
N THR A 391 30.98 -29.72 -8.91
CA THR A 391 29.86 -29.61 -7.96
C THR A 391 29.10 -28.30 -8.19
N ILE A 392 27.91 -28.15 -7.62
CA ILE A 392 27.17 -26.88 -7.75
C ILE A 392 27.94 -25.74 -7.08
N GLU A 393 28.60 -26.00 -5.96
CA GLU A 393 29.42 -25.00 -5.25
C GLU A 393 30.62 -24.56 -6.10
N ASP A 394 31.27 -25.49 -6.80
CA ASP A 394 32.37 -25.18 -7.72
C ASP A 394 31.88 -24.40 -8.95
N PHE A 395 30.73 -24.79 -9.49
CA PHE A 395 30.07 -24.06 -10.57
C PHE A 395 29.76 -22.62 -10.13
N LEU A 396 29.14 -22.44 -8.97
CA LEU A 396 28.79 -21.11 -8.44
C LEU A 396 30.05 -20.27 -8.17
N TRP A 397 31.09 -20.84 -7.57
CA TRP A 397 32.36 -20.14 -7.35
C TRP A 397 32.98 -19.66 -8.66
N LEU A 398 32.95 -20.51 -9.70
CA LEU A 398 33.41 -20.14 -11.04
C LEU A 398 32.58 -18.99 -11.60
N GLN A 399 31.24 -19.09 -11.55
CA GLN A 399 30.36 -18.02 -12.02
C GLN A 399 30.65 -16.70 -11.28
N TYR A 400 30.80 -16.74 -9.96
CA TYR A 400 31.14 -15.55 -9.16
C TYR A 400 32.47 -14.91 -9.53
N THR A 401 33.44 -15.71 -9.94
CA THR A 401 34.75 -15.21 -10.40
C THR A 401 34.68 -14.57 -11.79
N LEU A 402 33.71 -14.96 -12.61
CA LEU A 402 33.48 -14.43 -13.95
C LEU A 402 32.61 -13.16 -13.97
N ILE A 403 31.88 -12.85 -12.90
CA ILE A 403 30.99 -11.69 -12.84
C ILE A 403 31.78 -10.37 -12.90
N ASP A 404 31.27 -9.41 -13.67
CA ASP A 404 31.72 -8.02 -13.71
C ASP A 404 30.54 -7.06 -13.46
N GLU A 405 30.63 -6.25 -12.40
CA GLU A 405 29.62 -5.22 -12.08
C GLU A 405 30.09 -3.80 -12.45
N ASP A 406 31.35 -3.62 -12.87
CA ASP A 406 31.95 -2.29 -13.14
C ASP A 406 31.84 -1.89 -14.63
N SER A 407 31.31 -2.75 -15.50
CA SER A 407 31.15 -2.47 -16.93
C SER A 407 30.03 -1.44 -17.19
N GLN A 408 30.38 -0.15 -17.28
CA GLN A 408 29.43 0.94 -17.54
C GLN A 408 29.31 1.35 -19.02
N SER A 409 30.14 0.82 -19.92
CA SER A 409 30.11 1.21 -21.32
C SER A 409 28.99 0.48 -22.09
N GLU A 410 28.27 1.18 -22.96
CA GLU A 410 27.23 0.59 -23.83
C GLU A 410 27.78 -0.50 -24.77
N VAL A 411 29.09 -0.45 -25.08
CA VAL A 411 29.79 -1.38 -25.99
C VAL A 411 30.18 -2.68 -25.29
N ASP A 412 30.43 -2.65 -23.97
CA ASP A 412 30.78 -3.83 -23.17
C ASP A 412 29.55 -4.68 -22.76
N LYS A 413 28.32 -4.20 -22.99
CA LYS A 413 27.10 -4.87 -22.51
C LYS A 413 26.83 -6.24 -23.12
N THR A 414 27.29 -6.49 -24.35
CA THR A 414 27.12 -7.80 -25.01
C THR A 414 28.07 -8.86 -24.47
N ASP A 415 29.19 -8.43 -23.90
CA ASP A 415 30.24 -9.27 -23.32
C ASP A 415 30.32 -9.16 -21.78
N SER A 416 29.34 -8.52 -21.13
CA SER A 416 29.30 -8.40 -19.66
C SER A 416 28.43 -9.50 -19.05
N TYR A 417 28.96 -10.22 -18.06
CA TYR A 417 28.22 -11.18 -17.25
C TYR A 417 28.01 -10.60 -15.85
N ARG A 418 26.76 -10.30 -15.48
CA ARG A 418 26.41 -9.67 -14.20
C ARG A 418 25.79 -10.66 -13.24
N LEU A 419 25.67 -10.28 -11.96
CA LEU A 419 25.00 -11.12 -10.96
C LEU A 419 23.58 -11.51 -11.39
N LEU A 420 22.86 -10.58 -12.01
CA LEU A 420 21.51 -10.82 -12.50
C LEU A 420 21.43 -11.95 -13.55
N ASP A 421 22.47 -12.12 -14.37
CA ASP A 421 22.51 -13.19 -15.39
C ASP A 421 22.73 -14.57 -14.76
N LEU A 422 23.55 -14.65 -13.71
CA LEU A 422 23.67 -15.84 -12.86
C LEU A 422 22.31 -16.18 -12.24
N GLN A 423 21.66 -15.20 -11.61
CA GLN A 423 20.37 -15.38 -10.95
C GLN A 423 19.28 -15.87 -11.91
N ARG A 424 19.21 -15.31 -13.12
CA ARG A 424 18.31 -15.76 -14.20
C ARG A 424 18.61 -17.19 -14.64
N THR A 425 19.88 -17.54 -14.78
CA THR A 425 20.30 -18.90 -15.18
C THR A 425 19.82 -19.93 -14.18
N ILE A 426 20.09 -19.71 -12.89
CA ILE A 426 19.70 -20.62 -11.81
C ILE A 426 18.16 -20.72 -11.71
N SER A 427 17.49 -19.59 -11.87
CA SER A 427 16.02 -19.53 -11.88
C SER A 427 15.39 -20.29 -13.04
N ALA A 428 16.03 -20.32 -14.21
CA ALA A 428 15.53 -21.01 -15.40
C ALA A 428 15.61 -22.54 -15.26
N HIS A 429 16.60 -23.07 -14.53
CA HIS A 429 16.68 -24.50 -14.23
C HIS A 429 15.54 -24.96 -13.31
N GLY A 430 15.02 -24.07 -12.45
CA GLY A 430 13.89 -24.33 -11.57
C GLY A 430 14.21 -25.34 -10.46
N THR A 431 13.20 -25.69 -9.67
CA THR A 431 13.33 -26.55 -8.48
C THR A 431 13.69 -27.99 -8.82
N ASP A 432 13.19 -28.51 -9.94
CA ASP A 432 13.28 -29.92 -10.29
C ASP A 432 14.70 -30.35 -10.69
N TYR A 433 15.54 -29.39 -11.12
CA TYR A 433 16.95 -29.64 -11.37
C TYR A 433 17.73 -29.90 -10.07
N PHE A 434 17.44 -29.14 -9.02
CA PHE A 434 18.16 -29.22 -7.74
C PHE A 434 17.57 -30.25 -6.78
N ASP A 435 16.28 -30.56 -6.91
CA ASP A 435 15.58 -31.56 -6.10
C ASP A 435 14.59 -32.35 -6.94
N SER A 436 15.09 -33.18 -7.86
CA SER A 436 14.25 -33.98 -8.75
C SER A 436 13.33 -34.96 -8.02
N LYS A 437 13.66 -35.31 -6.76
CA LYS A 437 12.86 -36.20 -5.91
C LYS A 437 11.94 -35.45 -4.94
N LYS A 438 12.01 -34.11 -4.89
CA LYS A 438 11.27 -33.24 -3.96
C LYS A 438 11.43 -33.64 -2.50
N THR A 439 12.60 -34.17 -2.13
CA THR A 439 12.89 -34.69 -0.78
C THR A 439 13.61 -33.67 0.10
N ASN A 440 14.31 -32.70 -0.48
CA ASN A 440 15.09 -31.72 0.25
C ASN A 440 14.91 -30.30 -0.32
N PRO A 441 13.78 -29.63 -0.02
CA PRO A 441 13.55 -28.24 -0.43
C PRO A 441 14.62 -27.26 0.08
N TRP A 442 15.24 -27.57 1.23
CA TRP A 442 16.30 -26.75 1.82
C TRP A 442 17.55 -26.64 0.96
N TYR A 443 17.83 -27.61 0.09
CA TYR A 443 18.98 -27.54 -0.80
C TYR A 443 18.81 -26.47 -1.88
N TYR A 444 17.64 -26.42 -2.53
CA TYR A 444 17.34 -25.36 -3.48
C TYR A 444 17.29 -23.98 -2.80
N PHE A 445 16.72 -23.90 -1.59
CA PHE A 445 16.76 -22.68 -0.80
C PHE A 445 18.19 -22.20 -0.51
N TYR A 446 19.07 -23.10 -0.11
CA TYR A 446 20.49 -22.84 0.10
C TYR A 446 21.18 -22.32 -1.18
N VAL A 447 20.90 -22.91 -2.35
CA VAL A 447 21.40 -22.41 -3.65
C VAL A 447 20.87 -21.00 -3.96
N LEU A 448 19.60 -20.71 -3.65
CA LEU A 448 19.04 -19.37 -3.82
C LEU A 448 19.69 -18.33 -2.89
N VAL A 449 20.00 -18.70 -1.65
CA VAL A 449 20.74 -17.86 -0.70
C VAL A 449 22.16 -17.62 -1.19
N LEU A 450 22.86 -18.67 -1.65
CA LEU A 450 24.20 -18.54 -2.25
C LEU A 450 24.19 -17.63 -3.47
N THR A 451 23.14 -17.67 -4.29
CA THR A 451 23.01 -16.83 -5.49
C THR A 451 22.49 -15.42 -5.20
N LEU A 452 22.36 -15.04 -3.92
CA LEU A 452 21.88 -13.74 -3.45
C LEU A 452 20.43 -13.41 -3.88
N GLN A 453 19.59 -14.43 -4.07
CA GLN A 453 18.19 -14.30 -4.45
C GLN A 453 17.27 -14.45 -3.23
N PHE A 454 17.48 -13.62 -2.21
CA PHE A 454 16.83 -13.74 -0.91
C PHE A 454 15.30 -13.70 -0.99
N GLU A 455 14.75 -12.79 -1.80
CA GLU A 455 13.31 -12.60 -2.01
C GLU A 455 12.67 -13.88 -2.56
N ARG A 456 13.32 -14.48 -3.57
CA ARG A 456 12.86 -15.73 -4.20
C ARG A 456 13.03 -16.91 -3.24
N ALA A 457 14.11 -16.94 -2.46
CA ALA A 457 14.35 -17.97 -1.46
C ALA A 457 13.24 -18.00 -0.41
N ILE A 458 12.92 -16.84 0.18
CA ILE A 458 11.85 -16.73 1.18
C ILE A 458 10.50 -17.12 0.57
N SER A 459 10.16 -16.57 -0.60
CA SER A 459 8.91 -16.90 -1.29
C SER A 459 8.79 -18.40 -1.58
N PHE A 460 9.88 -19.03 -2.04
CA PHE A 460 9.91 -20.47 -2.28
C PHE A 460 9.68 -21.26 -0.98
N MET A 461 10.41 -20.95 0.10
CA MET A 461 10.25 -21.68 1.37
C MET A 461 8.87 -21.47 1.98
N TYR A 462 8.27 -20.29 1.82
CA TYR A 462 6.92 -20.00 2.28
C TYR A 462 5.84 -20.84 1.58
N THR A 463 6.06 -21.24 0.31
CA THR A 463 5.14 -22.20 -0.34
C THR A 463 5.14 -23.58 0.33
N GLN A 464 6.23 -23.95 1.02
CA GLN A 464 6.38 -25.24 1.69
C GLN A 464 5.72 -25.19 3.08
N GLN A 465 4.49 -25.71 3.20
CA GLN A 465 3.70 -25.72 4.44
C GLN A 465 4.47 -26.05 5.73
N PRO A 466 5.31 -27.11 5.82
CA PRO A 466 5.98 -27.47 7.08
C PRO A 466 7.07 -26.46 7.53
N PHE A 467 7.56 -25.62 6.63
CA PHE A 467 8.73 -24.75 6.84
C PHE A 467 8.39 -23.25 6.79
N ARG A 468 7.10 -22.89 6.80
CA ARG A 468 6.68 -21.48 6.76
C ARG A 468 7.13 -20.70 7.96
N LEU A 469 7.13 -21.34 9.13
CA LEU A 469 7.62 -20.74 10.37
C LEU A 469 9.08 -20.32 10.21
N GLU A 470 9.93 -21.21 9.69
CA GLU A 470 11.34 -20.92 9.39
C GLU A 470 11.47 -19.83 8.32
N ALA A 471 10.66 -19.86 7.26
CA ALA A 471 10.68 -18.84 6.20
C ALA A 471 10.41 -17.42 6.74
N VAL A 472 9.42 -17.27 7.61
CA VAL A 472 9.09 -15.98 8.26
C VAL A 472 10.28 -15.49 9.09
N HIS A 473 10.87 -16.33 9.93
CA HIS A 473 11.98 -15.93 10.80
C HIS A 473 13.28 -15.70 10.05
N PHE A 474 13.54 -16.46 8.98
CA PHE A 474 14.64 -16.20 8.06
C PHE A 474 14.49 -14.84 7.39
N SER A 475 13.27 -14.47 6.99
CA SER A 475 12.98 -13.15 6.42
C SER A 475 13.18 -12.01 7.42
N ILE A 476 12.85 -12.22 8.70
CA ILE A 476 13.08 -11.24 9.78
C ILE A 476 14.59 -11.02 9.97
N ALA A 477 15.38 -12.08 9.96
CA ALA A 477 16.83 -11.98 10.06
C ALA A 477 17.43 -11.23 8.86
N LEU A 478 17.03 -11.58 7.64
CA LEU A 478 17.45 -10.85 6.44
C LEU A 478 17.01 -9.37 6.47
N ALA A 479 15.82 -9.08 6.99
CA ALA A 479 15.33 -7.72 7.14
C ALA A 479 16.14 -6.89 8.14
N TYR A 480 16.63 -7.50 9.23
CA TYR A 480 17.46 -6.80 10.22
C TYR A 480 18.77 -6.26 9.63
N TYR A 481 19.38 -7.00 8.69
CA TYR A 481 20.59 -6.59 7.97
C TYR A 481 20.31 -5.81 6.68
N ASN A 482 19.04 -5.49 6.40
CA ASN A 482 18.59 -4.92 5.12
C ASN A 482 19.12 -5.71 3.91
N LEU A 483 18.91 -7.02 3.88
CA LEU A 483 19.26 -7.88 2.75
C LEU A 483 18.10 -8.11 1.77
N ILE A 484 16.88 -7.69 2.12
CA ILE A 484 15.69 -7.82 1.27
C ILE A 484 15.39 -6.47 0.60
N ARG A 485 15.14 -6.51 -0.71
CA ARG A 485 14.68 -5.37 -1.49
C ARG A 485 13.17 -5.17 -1.32
N ILE A 486 12.78 -3.93 -1.08
CA ILE A 486 11.39 -3.55 -0.86
C ILE A 486 10.86 -2.85 -2.11
N PRO A 487 9.64 -3.15 -2.57
CA PRO A 487 9.01 -2.41 -3.65
C PRO A 487 8.83 -0.93 -3.30
N ASN A 488 9.14 0.01 -4.20
CA ASN A 488 8.86 1.44 -4.00
C ASN A 488 7.37 1.76 -3.86
N ASP A 489 6.54 1.01 -4.60
CA ASP A 489 5.10 1.20 -4.59
C ASP A 489 4.45 0.15 -3.71
N LEU A 490 4.63 0.30 -2.40
CA LEU A 490 4.03 -0.58 -1.37
C LEU A 490 2.49 -0.55 -1.40
N LEU A 491 1.90 0.43 -2.10
CA LEU A 491 0.46 0.64 -2.23
C LEU A 491 -0.12 0.07 -3.53
N LYS A 492 0.71 -0.26 -4.53
CA LYS A 492 0.30 -1.17 -5.60
C LYS A 492 -0.04 -2.49 -4.92
N ARG A 493 -1.34 -2.78 -4.89
CA ARG A 493 -1.99 -3.97 -4.34
C ARG A 493 -1.56 -5.24 -5.08
N SER A 494 -0.26 -5.53 -5.16
CA SER A 494 0.22 -6.82 -5.63
C SER A 494 -0.24 -7.84 -4.59
N ARG A 495 -1.04 -8.79 -5.05
CA ARG A 495 -1.51 -9.91 -4.23
C ARG A 495 -0.37 -10.82 -3.77
N GLU A 496 0.78 -10.71 -4.42
CA GLU A 496 1.88 -11.64 -4.28
C GLU A 496 2.92 -11.11 -3.27
N LEU A 497 3.47 -12.03 -2.48
CA LEU A 497 4.60 -11.74 -1.58
C LEU A 497 5.88 -11.42 -2.35
N LEU A 498 6.06 -12.02 -3.52
CA LEU A 498 7.18 -11.79 -4.42
C LEU A 498 6.71 -10.97 -5.62
N ILE A 499 7.41 -9.87 -5.92
CA ILE A 499 7.19 -9.06 -7.12
C ILE A 499 8.46 -9.12 -7.95
N VAL A 500 8.35 -9.53 -9.21
CA VAL A 500 9.49 -9.53 -10.14
C VAL A 500 9.23 -8.47 -11.21
N ASP A 501 10.15 -7.52 -11.32
CA ASP A 501 10.07 -6.44 -12.31
C ASP A 501 10.41 -6.94 -13.73
N SER A 502 10.15 -6.13 -14.76
CA SER A 502 10.51 -6.46 -16.15
C SER A 502 11.99 -6.77 -16.32
N ASP A 503 12.82 -6.13 -15.49
CA ASP A 503 14.26 -6.29 -15.50
C ASP A 503 14.69 -7.59 -14.79
N GLY A 504 13.77 -8.36 -14.21
CA GLY A 504 14.06 -9.59 -13.47
C GLY A 504 14.53 -9.34 -12.03
N THR A 505 14.56 -8.09 -11.57
CA THR A 505 14.82 -7.74 -10.17
C THR A 505 13.64 -8.16 -9.31
N ALA A 506 13.91 -8.94 -8.27
CA ALA A 506 12.90 -9.38 -7.31
C ALA A 506 12.80 -8.41 -6.13
N TYR A 507 11.57 -8.16 -5.70
CA TYR A 507 11.21 -7.41 -4.50
C TYR A 507 10.28 -8.26 -3.64
N PHE A 508 10.29 -8.03 -2.32
CA PHE A 508 9.50 -8.82 -1.39
C PHE A 508 8.65 -7.96 -0.46
N ASN A 509 7.36 -8.29 -0.34
CA ASN A 509 6.42 -7.57 0.51
C ASN A 509 6.51 -8.06 1.97
N PHE A 510 7.56 -7.60 2.67
CA PHE A 510 7.82 -7.96 4.06
C PHE A 510 6.68 -7.54 5.02
N GLY A 511 6.07 -6.37 4.81
CA GLY A 511 4.96 -5.90 5.64
C GLY A 511 3.76 -6.84 5.59
N ARG A 512 3.40 -7.31 4.39
CA ARG A 512 2.31 -8.29 4.19
C ARG A 512 2.64 -9.64 4.82
N LEU A 513 3.86 -10.16 4.64
CA LEU A 513 4.28 -11.41 5.25
C LEU A 513 4.06 -11.40 6.78
N ILE A 514 4.47 -10.32 7.44
CA ILE A 514 4.29 -10.16 8.89
C ILE A 514 2.80 -10.09 9.25
N LYS A 515 1.99 -9.38 8.46
CA LYS A 515 0.54 -9.30 8.69
C LYS A 515 -0.12 -10.67 8.58
N GLU A 516 0.16 -11.42 7.52
CA GLU A 516 -0.36 -12.79 7.31
C GLU A 516 0.06 -13.73 8.45
N TYR A 517 1.32 -13.63 8.89
CA TYR A 517 1.81 -14.44 10.00
C TYR A 517 1.13 -14.10 11.33
N VAL A 518 0.91 -12.81 11.62
CA VAL A 518 0.21 -12.38 12.84
C VAL A 518 -1.25 -12.83 12.81
N ASP A 519 -1.93 -12.76 11.67
CA ASP A 519 -3.31 -13.22 11.52
C ASP A 519 -3.45 -14.73 11.77
N LEU A 520 -2.41 -15.51 11.46
CA LEU A 520 -2.36 -16.95 11.74
C LEU A 520 -2.19 -17.28 13.23
N LEU A 521 -1.48 -16.44 13.99
CA LEU A 521 -1.23 -16.68 15.41
C LEU A 521 -2.51 -16.61 16.27
N GLY A 522 -3.57 -15.96 15.75
CA GLY A 522 -4.82 -15.75 16.47
C GLY A 522 -4.66 -14.92 17.75
N ASP A 523 -5.71 -14.91 18.58
CA ASP A 523 -5.77 -14.14 19.83
C ASP A 523 -5.03 -14.81 21.02
N ASP A 524 -4.36 -15.95 20.78
CA ASP A 524 -3.87 -16.84 21.84
C ASP A 524 -2.70 -16.27 22.67
N VAL A 525 -2.07 -15.13 22.28
CA VAL A 525 -1.00 -14.48 23.06
C VAL A 525 -1.06 -12.95 22.99
N GLU A 526 -1.65 -12.34 24.02
CA GLU A 526 -1.67 -10.89 24.23
C GLU A 526 -0.24 -10.30 24.13
N ASN A 527 -0.05 -9.24 23.33
CA ASN A 527 1.19 -8.49 23.06
C ASN A 527 2.18 -9.07 22.03
N THR A 528 2.08 -10.34 21.62
CA THR A 528 3.02 -10.89 20.64
C THR A 528 2.85 -10.25 19.26
N ALA A 529 1.61 -10.00 18.81
CA ALA A 529 1.33 -9.35 17.54
C ALA A 529 2.04 -7.99 17.39
N LEU A 530 2.05 -7.19 18.46
CA LEU A 530 2.73 -5.88 18.50
C LEU A 530 4.24 -6.03 18.34
N GLU A 531 4.84 -7.02 19.00
CA GLU A 531 6.28 -7.32 18.89
C GLU A 531 6.66 -7.65 17.43
N TYR A 532 5.80 -8.35 16.68
CA TYR A 532 6.01 -8.62 15.26
C TYR A 532 5.75 -7.41 14.37
N TYR A 533 4.69 -6.62 14.60
CA TYR A 533 4.46 -5.41 13.82
C TYR A 533 5.60 -4.39 13.96
N CYS A 534 6.25 -4.32 15.13
CA CYS A 534 7.47 -3.52 15.35
C CYS A 534 8.70 -4.02 14.56
N LEU A 535 8.64 -5.17 13.89
CA LEU A 535 9.68 -5.61 12.97
C LEU A 535 9.56 -4.92 11.61
N ILE A 536 8.38 -4.40 11.23
CA ILE A 536 8.20 -3.67 9.96
C ILE A 536 9.07 -2.40 9.93
N THR A 537 9.34 -1.80 11.09
CA THR A 537 10.19 -0.61 11.25
C THR A 537 11.70 -0.91 11.20
N LEU A 538 12.12 -2.16 10.99
CA LEU A 538 13.50 -2.49 10.65
C LEU A 538 13.97 -1.66 9.44
N TYR A 539 13.05 -1.44 8.50
CA TYR A 539 13.20 -0.48 7.42
C TYR A 539 12.73 0.92 7.84
N GLN A 540 13.69 1.84 7.93
CA GLN A 540 13.44 3.22 8.38
C GLN A 540 12.85 4.13 7.28
N SER A 541 12.02 3.59 6.38
CA SER A 541 11.30 4.38 5.37
C SER A 541 9.98 4.92 5.94
N ALA A 542 9.58 6.11 5.50
CA ALA A 542 8.32 6.72 5.95
C ALA A 542 7.10 5.88 5.58
N GLU A 543 7.14 5.21 4.42
CA GLU A 543 6.07 4.34 3.93
C GLU A 543 5.93 3.08 4.80
N MET A 544 7.03 2.43 5.15
CA MET A 544 7.00 1.25 6.04
C MET A 544 6.52 1.60 7.44
N LYS A 545 6.93 2.75 7.99
CA LYS A 545 6.37 3.28 9.25
C LYS A 545 4.86 3.48 9.14
N SER A 546 4.39 4.07 8.04
CA SER A 546 2.96 4.29 7.83
C SER A 546 2.15 2.99 7.77
N ILE A 547 2.67 1.96 7.09
CA ILE A 547 2.06 0.62 7.03
C ILE A 547 2.03 -0.03 8.42
N CYS A 548 3.14 0.05 9.16
CA CYS A 548 3.23 -0.44 10.53
C CYS A 548 2.14 0.18 11.42
N TYR A 549 2.01 1.51 11.42
CA TYR A 549 0.98 2.20 12.22
C TYR A 549 -0.43 1.82 11.77
N GLY A 550 -0.66 1.63 10.47
CA GLY A 550 -1.94 1.15 9.94
C GLY A 550 -2.31 -0.25 10.43
N TYR A 551 -1.36 -1.19 10.46
CA TYR A 551 -1.59 -2.54 10.95
C TYR A 551 -1.78 -2.61 12.46
N ILE A 552 -1.01 -1.83 13.22
CA ILE A 552 -1.23 -1.68 14.67
C ILE A 552 -2.63 -1.13 14.93
N ALA A 553 -3.06 -0.11 14.18
CA ALA A 553 -4.40 0.46 14.32
C ALA A 553 -5.52 -0.55 14.02
N ASN A 554 -5.37 -1.34 12.96
CA ASN A 554 -6.33 -2.40 12.64
C ASN A 554 -6.35 -3.50 13.71
N TYR A 555 -5.18 -3.91 14.23
CA TYR A 555 -5.08 -4.90 15.28
C TYR A 555 -5.70 -4.43 16.60
N ILE A 556 -5.50 -3.17 16.97
CA ILE A 556 -6.14 -2.61 18.17
C ILE A 556 -7.66 -2.54 18.00
N ALA A 557 -8.15 -2.24 16.79
CA ALA A 557 -9.58 -2.18 16.51
C ALA A 557 -10.28 -3.54 16.66
N THR A 558 -9.57 -4.64 16.36
CA THR A 558 -10.07 -6.01 16.54
C THR A 558 -10.09 -6.48 18.00
N LEU A 559 -9.38 -5.79 18.91
CA LEU A 559 -9.35 -6.17 20.32
C LEU A 559 -10.56 -5.62 21.09
N ASP A 560 -11.09 -6.45 21.98
CA ASP A 560 -12.12 -6.03 22.93
C ASP A 560 -11.51 -5.23 24.10
N ASP A 561 -10.34 -5.63 24.62
CA ASP A 561 -9.62 -4.96 25.72
C ASP A 561 -8.41 -4.14 25.23
N TYR A 562 -8.66 -3.14 24.38
CA TYR A 562 -7.61 -2.26 23.84
C TYR A 562 -6.91 -1.41 24.90
N LYS A 563 -7.52 -1.24 26.08
CA LYS A 563 -7.01 -0.38 27.16
C LYS A 563 -5.71 -0.91 27.75
N ARG A 564 -5.51 -2.22 27.78
CA ARG A 564 -4.21 -2.83 28.19
C ARG A 564 -3.07 -2.52 27.22
N VAL A 565 -3.40 -2.39 25.94
CA VAL A 565 -2.44 -2.22 24.84
C VAL A 565 -2.01 -0.77 24.70
N ILE A 566 -2.97 0.16 24.70
CA ILE A 566 -2.73 1.60 24.61
C ILE A 566 -2.30 2.19 25.96
N GLY A 567 -2.80 1.65 27.06
CA GLY A 567 -2.71 2.26 28.38
C GLY A 567 -3.98 3.05 28.71
N ASP A 568 -4.23 3.22 30.01
CA ASP A 568 -5.37 3.97 30.51
C ASP A 568 -4.88 5.13 31.37
N LEU A 569 -5.18 6.36 30.93
CA LEU A 569 -4.83 7.58 31.65
C LEU A 569 -5.61 7.72 32.97
N SER A 570 -6.74 7.04 33.11
CA SER A 570 -7.52 7.07 34.35
C SER A 570 -6.89 6.24 35.47
N THR A 571 -6.07 5.24 35.13
CA THR A 571 -5.40 4.35 36.09
C THR A 571 -3.87 4.50 36.13
N TYR A 572 -3.30 5.43 35.35
CA TYR A 572 -1.85 5.62 35.18
C TYR A 572 -1.10 4.33 34.79
N GLN A 573 -1.76 3.43 34.07
CA GLN A 573 -1.13 2.21 33.57
C GLN A 573 -0.55 2.47 32.17
N THR A 574 0.77 2.37 32.06
CA THR A 574 1.50 2.44 30.79
C THR A 574 1.13 1.25 29.90
N GLY A 575 0.75 1.52 28.66
CA GLY A 575 0.38 0.48 27.70
C GLY A 575 1.58 -0.33 27.19
N SER A 576 1.33 -1.55 26.71
CA SER A 576 2.37 -2.38 26.06
C SER A 576 3.02 -1.69 24.85
N ILE A 577 2.29 -0.81 24.14
CA ILE A 577 2.83 -0.05 23.01
C ILE A 577 3.86 0.99 23.46
N GLU A 578 3.68 1.58 24.64
CA GLU A 578 4.59 2.59 25.18
C GLU A 578 5.98 2.00 25.42
N ARG A 579 6.05 0.74 25.90
CA ARG A 579 7.31 -0.03 26.00
C ARG A 579 7.99 -0.21 24.64
N LEU A 580 7.21 -0.41 23.58
CA LEU A 580 7.70 -0.66 22.22
C LEU A 580 7.92 0.62 21.41
N ARG A 581 7.61 1.79 21.96
CA ARG A 581 7.70 3.10 21.30
C ARG A 581 9.07 3.39 20.67
N PRO A 582 10.22 3.09 21.31
CA PRO A 582 11.53 3.29 20.68
C PRO A 582 11.68 2.51 19.37
N LEU A 583 11.04 1.34 19.25
CA LEU A 583 11.09 0.51 18.04
C LEU A 583 10.23 1.06 16.92
N LEU A 584 9.18 1.84 17.24
CA LEU A 584 8.34 2.53 16.26
C LEU A 584 9.05 3.71 15.57
N GLY A 585 10.26 4.05 16.04
CA GLY A 585 11.06 5.15 15.53
C GLY A 585 10.47 6.51 15.88
N ILE A 586 9.79 6.58 17.03
CA ILE A 586 9.27 7.79 17.68
C ILE A 586 10.11 8.01 18.94
N GLY A 587 10.64 9.21 19.14
CA GLY A 587 11.41 9.54 20.34
C GLY A 587 10.56 9.38 21.60
N GLN A 588 11.18 9.01 22.73
CA GLN A 588 10.48 8.95 24.03
C GLN A 588 9.92 10.31 24.46
N SER A 589 10.42 11.41 23.89
CA SER A 589 10.00 12.78 24.20
C SER A 589 8.90 13.32 23.28
N ASP A 590 8.58 12.64 22.17
CA ASP A 590 7.68 13.14 21.13
C ASP A 590 6.26 12.58 21.31
N GLU A 591 5.56 13.00 22.36
CA GLU A 591 4.16 12.59 22.63
C GLU A 591 3.21 13.01 21.50
N GLU A 592 3.46 14.17 20.91
CA GLU A 592 2.62 14.72 19.85
C GLU A 592 2.68 13.89 18.56
N GLU A 593 3.85 13.33 18.22
CA GLU A 593 4.00 12.47 17.05
C GLU A 593 3.34 11.10 17.28
N TYR A 594 3.46 10.55 18.49
CA TYR A 594 2.77 9.31 18.87
C TYR A 594 1.24 9.48 18.79
N ASN A 595 0.72 10.57 19.34
CA ASN A 595 -0.70 10.88 19.30
C ASN A 595 -1.21 11.04 17.86
N ARG A 596 -0.48 11.80 17.03
CA ARG A 596 -0.88 12.07 15.64
C ARG A 596 -0.78 10.85 14.73
N GLU A 597 0.30 10.08 14.82
CA GLU A 597 0.56 9.01 13.85
C GLU A 597 -0.02 7.66 14.27
N VAL A 598 -0.11 7.37 15.57
CA VAL A 598 -0.61 6.08 16.07
C VAL A 598 -2.04 6.23 16.60
N LEU A 599 -2.25 7.02 17.64
CA LEU A 599 -3.56 7.09 18.31
C LEU A 599 -4.66 7.69 17.43
N ALA A 600 -4.38 8.73 16.63
CA ALA A 600 -5.37 9.29 15.72
C ALA A 600 -5.78 8.30 14.62
N ARG A 601 -4.86 7.42 14.17
CA ARG A 601 -5.19 6.36 13.20
C ARG A 601 -6.07 5.29 13.83
N VAL A 602 -5.77 4.89 15.06
CA VAL A 602 -6.61 3.97 15.85
C VAL A 602 -8.01 4.55 16.02
N ALA A 603 -8.11 5.82 16.46
CA ALA A 603 -9.39 6.48 16.64
C ALA A 603 -10.20 6.58 15.33
N ASN A 604 -9.53 6.88 14.21
CA ASN A 604 -10.17 6.86 12.89
C ASN A 604 -10.69 5.47 12.51
N LYS A 605 -10.01 4.39 12.90
CA LYS A 605 -10.49 3.02 12.68
C LYS A 605 -11.71 2.69 13.53
N PHE A 606 -11.67 2.98 14.84
CA PHE A 606 -12.86 2.83 15.70
C PHE A 606 -14.07 3.65 15.22
N ARG A 607 -13.82 4.84 14.64
CA ARG A 607 -14.87 5.65 14.01
C ARG A 607 -15.50 4.94 12.81
N LEU A 608 -14.72 4.27 11.97
CA LEU A 608 -15.23 3.50 10.82
C LEU A 608 -16.02 2.26 11.27
N ASP A 609 -15.60 1.64 12.37
CA ASP A 609 -16.28 0.46 12.96
C ASP A 609 -17.52 0.83 13.81
N ASN A 610 -17.93 2.11 13.81
CA ASN A 610 -19.04 2.65 14.61
C ASN A 610 -18.88 2.50 16.15
N ARG A 611 -17.66 2.31 16.65
CA ARG A 611 -17.34 2.24 18.10
C ARG A 611 -17.06 3.62 18.70
N TYR A 612 -18.06 4.51 18.67
CA TYR A 612 -17.87 5.92 19.03
C TYR A 612 -17.40 6.17 20.47
N LYS A 613 -17.81 5.36 21.46
CA LYS A 613 -17.40 5.51 22.87
C LYS A 613 -15.89 5.33 23.03
N ASP A 614 -15.33 4.36 22.30
CA ASP A 614 -13.90 4.07 22.31
C ASP A 614 -13.12 5.15 21.58
N THR A 615 -13.63 5.62 20.44
CA THR A 615 -13.07 6.77 19.72
C THR A 615 -12.97 8.01 20.61
N VAL A 616 -14.02 8.37 21.33
CA VAL A 616 -14.04 9.51 22.25
C VAL A 616 -13.02 9.32 23.37
N SER A 617 -12.94 8.12 23.94
CA SER A 617 -11.98 7.79 24.99
C SER A 617 -10.54 8.02 24.54
N ILE A 618 -10.20 7.65 23.29
CA ILE A 618 -8.85 7.84 22.73
C ILE A 618 -8.56 9.32 22.43
N TYR A 619 -9.52 10.09 21.91
CA TYR A 619 -9.33 11.53 21.70
C TYR A 619 -9.16 12.29 23.02
N LEU A 620 -9.92 11.92 24.06
CA LEU A 620 -9.68 12.42 25.42
C LEU A 620 -8.28 12.09 25.90
N SER A 621 -7.80 10.87 25.62
CA SER A 621 -6.45 10.46 25.99
C SER A 621 -5.36 11.30 25.31
N MET A 622 -5.60 11.78 24.09
CA MET A 622 -4.69 12.67 23.37
C MET A 622 -4.78 14.14 23.84
N GLY A 623 -5.75 14.48 24.70
CA GLY A 623 -6.05 15.86 25.10
C GLY A 623 -6.83 16.65 24.06
N ASP A 624 -7.31 16.01 22.98
CA ASP A 624 -8.05 16.64 21.89
C ASP A 624 -9.56 16.52 22.12
N ASN A 625 -10.07 17.42 22.95
CA ASN A 625 -11.48 17.42 23.33
C ASN A 625 -12.41 17.91 22.21
N ASP A 626 -11.88 18.66 21.25
CA ASP A 626 -12.67 19.25 20.16
C ASP A 626 -13.06 18.17 19.13
N ASN A 627 -12.13 17.30 18.77
CA ASN A 627 -12.43 16.15 17.90
C ASN A 627 -13.36 15.14 18.60
N ALA A 628 -13.19 14.91 19.91
CA ALA A 628 -14.12 14.11 20.70
C ALA A 628 -15.55 14.67 20.65
N LEU A 629 -15.72 15.98 20.84
CA LEU A 629 -17.03 16.65 20.71
C LEU A 629 -17.59 16.57 19.29
N SER A 630 -16.77 16.73 18.26
CA SER A 630 -17.22 16.62 16.87
C SER A 630 -17.77 15.23 16.57
N ILE A 631 -17.17 14.18 17.14
CA ILE A 631 -17.65 12.80 16.98
C ILE A 631 -18.96 12.60 17.73
N LEU A 632 -19.08 13.10 18.96
CA LEU A 632 -20.33 13.06 19.70
C LEU A 632 -21.46 13.82 18.98
N ASN A 633 -21.17 15.00 18.43
CA ASN A 633 -22.12 15.77 17.62
C ASN A 633 -22.58 14.99 16.39
N HIS A 634 -21.66 14.28 15.72
CA HIS A 634 -22.02 13.44 14.59
C HIS A 634 -22.88 12.24 14.98
N GLN A 635 -22.59 11.59 16.12
CA GLN A 635 -23.42 10.48 16.61
C GLN A 635 -24.79 10.94 17.08
N LEU A 636 -24.89 12.11 17.72
CA LEU A 636 -26.16 12.74 18.06
C LEU A 636 -26.95 13.11 16.80
N ASP A 637 -26.29 13.65 15.77
CA ASP A 637 -26.89 13.94 14.46
C ASP A 637 -27.51 12.68 13.83
N LEU A 638 -26.76 11.57 13.80
CA LEU A 638 -27.24 10.27 13.31
C LEU A 638 -28.41 9.72 14.15
N ALA A 639 -28.35 9.86 15.48
CA ALA A 639 -29.42 9.41 16.38
C ALA A 639 -30.71 10.21 16.17
N ILE A 640 -30.61 11.53 15.97
CA ILE A 640 -31.76 12.43 15.75
C ILE A 640 -32.34 12.24 14.34
N GLU A 641 -31.53 11.91 13.34
CA GLU A 641 -32.03 11.71 11.98
C GLU A 641 -33.10 10.59 11.89
N ARG A 642 -33.03 9.58 12.77
CA ARG A 642 -34.01 8.49 12.85
C ARG A 642 -35.44 8.97 13.19
N PRO A 643 -35.73 9.53 14.39
CA PRO A 643 -37.09 9.95 14.77
C PRO A 643 -37.62 11.06 13.85
N MET A 644 -36.74 11.95 13.39
CA MET A 644 -37.12 13.10 12.58
C MET A 644 -37.53 12.71 11.17
N SER A 645 -36.86 11.71 10.60
CA SER A 645 -37.24 11.19 9.30
C SER A 645 -38.55 10.40 9.36
N VAL A 646 -38.81 9.67 10.45
CA VAL A 646 -40.10 8.99 10.67
C VAL A 646 -41.24 10.01 10.78
N LEU A 647 -41.03 11.10 11.52
CA LEU A 647 -42.00 12.21 11.64
C LEU A 647 -42.29 12.92 10.31
N LEU A 648 -41.31 12.93 9.40
CA LEU A 648 -41.42 13.47 8.04
C LEU A 648 -41.94 12.45 7.00
N GLY A 649 -42.28 11.23 7.43
CA GLY A 649 -42.90 10.20 6.58
C GLY A 649 -41.92 9.36 5.76
N HIS A 650 -40.64 9.33 6.12
CA HIS A 650 -39.62 8.49 5.48
C HIS A 650 -39.45 7.14 6.21
N THR A 651 -39.32 6.05 5.46
CA THR A 651 -39.02 4.71 6.00
C THR A 651 -37.55 4.59 6.37
N HIS A 652 -37.25 4.27 7.64
CA HIS A 652 -35.90 3.99 8.11
C HIS A 652 -35.76 2.55 8.61
N HIS A 653 -34.68 1.89 8.21
CA HIS A 653 -34.29 0.56 8.69
C HIS A 653 -32.95 0.68 9.42
N SER A 654 -32.96 0.92 10.73
CA SER A 654 -31.78 0.72 11.57
C SER A 654 -32.18 0.28 12.98
N LEU A 655 -31.33 -0.53 13.62
CA LEU A 655 -31.59 -1.15 14.93
C LEU A 655 -31.71 -0.11 16.07
N PRO A 656 -32.51 -0.39 17.11
CA PRO A 656 -32.63 0.45 18.30
C PRO A 656 -31.32 0.42 19.09
N SER A 657 -30.47 1.41 18.87
CA SER A 657 -29.38 1.72 19.79
C SER A 657 -30.01 2.33 21.04
N SER A 658 -29.48 2.07 22.24
CA SER A 658 -29.98 2.69 23.47
C SER A 658 -29.68 4.19 23.46
N ASP A 659 -30.59 4.98 22.89
CA ASP A 659 -30.48 6.44 22.81
C ASP A 659 -30.36 7.07 24.21
N GLN A 660 -30.90 6.39 25.23
CA GLN A 660 -30.74 6.76 26.63
C GLN A 660 -29.29 6.65 27.12
N ASP A 661 -28.54 5.62 26.69
CA ASP A 661 -27.13 5.47 27.06
C ASP A 661 -26.26 6.54 26.41
N LEU A 662 -26.60 6.95 25.18
CA LEU A 662 -25.93 8.05 24.49
C LEU A 662 -26.17 9.38 25.22
N ILE A 663 -27.42 9.66 25.61
CA ILE A 663 -27.77 10.86 26.40
C ILE A 663 -27.01 10.87 27.73
N ASN A 664 -27.00 9.75 28.46
CA ASN A 664 -26.31 9.64 29.75
C ASN A 664 -24.79 9.85 29.59
N TYR A 665 -24.20 9.29 28.53
CA TYR A 665 -22.78 9.44 28.22
C TYR A 665 -22.42 10.90 27.87
N CYS A 666 -23.17 11.53 26.96
CA CYS A 666 -22.95 12.93 26.58
C CYS A 666 -23.14 13.89 27.75
N THR A 667 -24.15 13.65 28.61
CA THR A 667 -24.39 14.47 29.80
C THR A 667 -23.23 14.38 30.78
N SER A 668 -22.73 13.16 31.04
CA SER A 668 -21.57 12.91 31.90
C SER A 668 -20.30 13.55 31.33
N PHE A 669 -20.10 13.45 30.01
CA PHE A 669 -18.96 14.04 29.30
C PHE A 669 -18.93 15.57 29.43
N ILE A 670 -20.07 16.23 29.18
CA ILE A 670 -20.22 17.68 29.28
C ILE A 670 -19.93 18.14 30.70
N GLN A 671 -20.51 17.48 31.72
CA GLN A 671 -20.28 17.83 33.13
C GLN A 671 -18.80 17.73 33.52
N ALA A 672 -18.08 16.73 33.02
CA ALA A 672 -16.68 16.53 33.35
C ALA A 672 -15.71 17.51 32.65
N HIS A 673 -16.05 18.01 31.46
CA HIS A 673 -15.09 18.74 30.60
C HIS A 673 -15.47 20.18 30.27
N GLN A 674 -16.53 20.73 30.88
CA GLN A 674 -17.09 22.08 30.59
C GLN A 674 -16.08 23.23 30.44
N SER A 675 -14.94 23.21 31.13
CA SER A 675 -13.94 24.30 31.13
C SER A 675 -12.91 24.25 29.99
N ARG A 676 -12.77 23.13 29.28
CA ARG A 676 -11.71 22.90 28.27
C ARG A 676 -12.21 22.76 26.84
N LEU A 677 -13.49 23.06 26.60
CA LEU A 677 -14.17 22.79 25.33
C LEU A 677 -14.43 24.08 24.55
N ASN A 678 -14.40 23.97 23.22
CA ASN A 678 -14.82 25.06 22.35
C ASN A 678 -16.30 25.41 22.58
N THR A 679 -16.58 26.70 22.82
CA THR A 679 -17.91 27.21 23.16
C THR A 679 -18.95 26.99 22.06
N THR A 680 -18.54 26.96 20.79
CA THR A 680 -19.45 26.76 19.66
C THR A 680 -19.87 25.30 19.52
N LEU A 681 -18.90 24.37 19.54
CA LEU A 681 -19.14 22.93 19.47
C LEU A 681 -19.92 22.42 20.68
N LEU A 682 -19.64 22.98 21.87
CA LEU A 682 -20.38 22.69 23.09
C LEU A 682 -21.85 23.14 22.97
N ARG A 683 -22.10 24.34 22.42
CA ARG A 683 -23.47 24.80 22.17
C ARG A 683 -24.20 23.87 21.21
N THR A 684 -23.55 23.46 20.11
CA THR A 684 -24.13 22.49 19.16
C THR A 684 -24.45 21.16 19.86
N CYS A 685 -23.57 20.65 20.71
CA CYS A 685 -23.79 19.42 21.47
C CYS A 685 -24.97 19.52 22.44
N CYS A 686 -25.03 20.58 23.25
CA CYS A 686 -26.15 20.83 24.16
C CYS A 686 -27.48 20.98 23.40
N SER A 687 -27.44 21.69 22.28
CA SER A 687 -28.58 21.83 21.37
C SER A 687 -29.07 20.46 20.87
N LEU A 688 -28.18 19.62 20.34
CA LEU A 688 -28.54 18.28 19.84
C LEU A 688 -29.02 17.35 20.98
N LEU A 689 -28.41 17.43 22.16
CA LEU A 689 -28.81 16.65 23.34
C LEU A 689 -30.27 16.94 23.73
N LEU A 690 -30.64 18.22 23.79
CA LEU A 690 -32.02 18.64 24.13
C LEU A 690 -33.03 18.17 23.07
N ILE A 691 -32.65 18.20 21.79
CA ILE A 691 -33.48 17.66 20.70
C ILE A 691 -33.68 16.15 20.88
N LEU A 692 -32.60 15.40 21.13
CA LEU A 692 -32.69 13.95 21.29
C LEU A 692 -33.51 13.57 22.53
N GLN A 693 -33.33 14.27 23.66
CA GLN A 693 -34.15 14.09 24.87
C GLN A 693 -35.64 14.30 24.59
N ALA A 694 -35.98 15.34 23.81
CA ALA A 694 -37.36 15.58 23.38
C ALA A 694 -37.89 14.46 22.48
N CYS A 695 -37.10 13.94 21.53
CA CYS A 695 -37.48 12.82 20.68
C CYS A 695 -37.72 11.52 21.50
N VAL A 696 -36.83 11.20 22.45
CA VAL A 696 -37.00 10.02 23.32
C VAL A 696 -38.24 10.14 24.20
N ALA A 697 -38.53 11.34 24.74
CA ALA A 697 -39.75 11.59 25.51
C ALA A 697 -41.01 11.46 24.63
N TYR A 698 -40.95 11.93 23.39
CA TYR A 698 -42.02 11.79 22.40
C TYR A 698 -42.32 10.33 22.06
N GLU A 699 -41.30 9.50 21.83
CA GLU A 699 -41.47 8.06 21.58
C GLU A 699 -42.10 7.34 22.77
N ARG A 700 -41.78 7.77 24.00
CA ARG A 700 -42.40 7.28 25.25
C ARG A 700 -43.81 7.82 25.51
N ARG A 701 -44.34 8.69 24.64
CA ARG A 701 -45.62 9.42 24.80
C ARG A 701 -45.69 10.32 26.03
N ASP A 702 -44.55 10.72 26.58
CA ASP A 702 -44.49 11.71 27.66
C ASP A 702 -44.36 13.12 27.04
N PHE A 703 -45.53 13.68 26.73
CA PHE A 703 -45.66 14.94 26.01
C PHE A 703 -45.28 16.17 26.84
N GLU A 704 -45.41 16.11 28.17
CA GLU A 704 -45.07 17.22 29.06
C GLU A 704 -43.55 17.36 29.22
N SER A 705 -42.85 16.24 29.45
CA SER A 705 -41.38 16.22 29.52
C SER A 705 -40.72 16.58 28.18
N ALA A 706 -41.33 16.17 27.06
CA ALA A 706 -40.89 16.57 25.72
C ALA A 706 -41.01 18.09 25.54
N LEU A 707 -42.14 18.68 25.92
CA LEU A 707 -42.36 20.13 25.82
C LEU A 707 -41.37 20.92 26.70
N LEU A 708 -41.07 20.45 27.92
CA LEU A 708 -40.08 21.07 28.81
C LEU A 708 -38.68 21.08 28.19
N SER A 709 -38.26 19.96 27.60
CA SER A 709 -36.95 19.86 26.93
C SER A 709 -36.85 20.80 25.73
N ILE A 710 -37.95 20.98 24.99
CA ILE A 710 -38.01 21.90 23.84
C ILE A 710 -38.07 23.37 24.30
N LYS A 711 -38.74 23.68 25.42
CA LYS A 711 -38.70 25.02 26.02
C LYS A 711 -37.28 25.39 26.47
N GLN A 712 -36.52 24.43 27.02
CA GLN A 712 -35.11 24.62 27.40
C GLN A 712 -34.19 24.87 26.19
N PHE A 713 -34.55 24.37 25.01
CA PHE A 713 -33.82 24.59 23.77
C PHE A 713 -33.89 26.05 23.28
N ASN A 714 -34.89 26.83 23.72
CA ASN A 714 -35.04 28.29 23.52
C ASN A 714 -34.85 28.81 22.07
N ILE A 715 -35.27 28.02 21.07
CA ILE A 715 -35.14 28.35 19.65
C ILE A 715 -36.51 28.52 18.97
N VAL A 716 -37.56 27.91 19.52
CA VAL A 716 -38.93 28.05 19.01
C VAL A 716 -39.74 28.90 20.00
N PRO A 717 -40.45 29.95 19.53
CA PRO A 717 -41.29 30.77 20.41
C PRO A 717 -42.53 30.01 20.86
N PHE A 718 -42.63 29.74 22.17
CA PHE A 718 -43.82 29.13 22.81
C PHE A 718 -44.75 30.15 23.47
N GLU A 719 -44.22 31.31 23.88
CA GLU A 719 -44.94 32.33 24.64
C GLU A 719 -44.62 33.72 24.06
N GLY A 720 -45.63 34.42 23.55
CA GLY A 720 -45.52 35.80 23.06
C GLY A 720 -46.42 36.08 21.86
N GLN A 721 -47.42 36.95 22.06
CA GLN A 721 -48.24 37.52 20.97
C GLN A 721 -47.43 38.44 20.04
N ASP A 722 -46.22 38.86 20.46
CA ASP A 722 -45.44 39.87 19.77
C ASP A 722 -44.62 39.29 18.61
N MET A 723 -44.93 39.76 17.40
CA MET A 723 -44.14 39.53 16.18
C MET A 723 -42.65 39.89 16.35
N ALA A 724 -42.33 40.80 17.27
CA ALA A 724 -40.96 41.16 17.62
C ALA A 724 -40.18 39.99 18.28
N ALA A 725 -40.83 39.21 19.14
CA ALA A 725 -40.24 38.02 19.75
C ALA A 725 -39.99 36.94 18.69
N VAL A 726 -40.96 36.70 17.80
CA VAL A 726 -40.84 35.72 16.70
C VAL A 726 -39.71 36.11 15.72
N LEU A 727 -39.55 37.41 15.42
CA LEU A 727 -38.43 37.93 14.62
C LEU A 727 -37.09 37.77 15.34
N HIS A 728 -37.03 38.03 16.65
CA HIS A 728 -35.83 37.81 17.46
C HIS A 728 -35.42 36.32 17.46
N TYR A 729 -36.35 35.39 17.65
CA TYR A 729 -36.05 33.95 17.52
C TYR A 729 -35.64 33.58 16.09
N GLY A 730 -36.17 34.26 15.06
CA GLY A 730 -35.72 34.10 13.67
C GLY A 730 -34.29 34.59 13.41
N GLU A 731 -33.87 35.68 14.06
CA GLU A 731 -32.49 36.18 14.02
C GLU A 731 -31.53 35.29 14.81
N VAL A 732 -31.95 34.82 15.98
CA VAL A 732 -31.23 33.81 16.78
C VAL A 732 -31.09 32.52 15.97
N TYR A 733 -32.12 32.09 15.25
CA TYR A 733 -32.04 30.93 14.36
C TYR A 733 -30.99 31.11 13.26
N LYS A 734 -30.94 32.29 12.62
CA LYS A 734 -29.98 32.57 11.54
C LYS A 734 -28.54 32.67 12.04
N SER A 735 -28.32 33.38 13.14
CA SER A 735 -26.99 33.73 13.66
C SER A 735 -26.37 32.69 14.61
N SER A 736 -27.19 31.93 15.34
CA SER A 736 -26.73 31.09 16.45
C SER A 736 -26.80 29.57 16.18
N LEU A 737 -27.64 29.08 15.27
CA LEU A 737 -27.64 27.64 14.99
C LEU A 737 -26.55 27.26 14.00
N ASP A 738 -25.86 26.18 14.34
CA ASP A 738 -24.96 25.49 13.43
C ASP A 738 -25.74 24.74 12.34
N LYS A 739 -25.10 24.47 11.19
CA LYS A 739 -25.72 23.80 10.03
C LYS A 739 -26.32 22.44 10.40
N ILE A 740 -25.67 21.72 11.31
CA ILE A 740 -26.12 20.39 11.79
C ILE A 740 -27.46 20.53 12.53
N SER A 741 -27.54 21.45 13.49
CA SER A 741 -28.78 21.68 14.24
C SER A 741 -29.91 22.20 13.34
N LYS A 742 -29.61 23.02 12.31
CA LYS A 742 -30.60 23.53 11.35
C LYS A 742 -31.28 22.42 10.54
N LYS A 743 -30.57 21.33 10.21
CA LYS A 743 -31.10 20.17 9.48
C LYS A 743 -32.31 19.55 10.17
N HIS A 744 -32.30 19.50 11.51
CA HIS A 744 -33.33 18.83 12.30
C HIS A 744 -34.54 19.71 12.63
N ILE A 745 -34.45 21.02 12.40
CA ILE A 745 -35.51 21.95 12.82
C ILE A 745 -36.88 21.65 12.16
N PRO A 746 -36.98 21.28 10.87
CA PRO A 746 -38.29 20.94 10.27
C PRO A 746 -38.98 19.74 10.93
N GLY A 747 -38.23 18.70 11.29
CA GLY A 747 -38.77 17.55 12.03
C GLY A 747 -39.21 17.94 13.44
N LEU A 748 -38.47 18.85 14.09
CA LEU A 748 -38.75 19.32 15.44
C LEU A 748 -40.06 20.09 15.46
N ILE A 749 -40.27 20.94 14.46
CA ILE A 749 -41.50 21.70 14.29
C ILE A 749 -42.69 20.75 14.07
N SER A 750 -42.53 19.69 13.26
CA SER A 750 -43.59 18.68 13.12
C SER A 750 -43.91 18.02 14.46
N MET A 751 -42.89 17.65 15.24
CA MET A 751 -43.05 17.05 16.56
C MET A 751 -43.77 18.00 17.52
N ILE A 752 -43.36 19.27 17.57
CA ILE A 752 -43.98 20.32 18.41
C ILE A 752 -45.46 20.49 18.08
N VAL A 753 -45.80 20.61 16.79
CA VAL A 753 -47.18 20.75 16.34
C VAL A 753 -48.00 19.52 16.73
N GLU A 754 -47.46 18.32 16.55
CA GLU A 754 -48.14 17.07 16.91
C GLU A 754 -48.36 16.96 18.43
N ILE A 755 -47.34 17.24 19.24
CA ILE A 755 -47.43 17.29 20.70
C ILE A 755 -48.48 18.30 21.16
N LEU A 756 -48.39 19.55 20.69
CA LEU A 756 -49.32 20.62 21.07
C LEU A 756 -50.75 20.30 20.64
N SER A 757 -50.93 19.64 19.49
CA SER A 757 -52.24 19.22 19.01
C SER A 757 -52.87 18.12 19.87
N LEU A 758 -52.07 17.17 20.34
CA LEU A 758 -52.52 16.06 21.20
C LEU A 758 -52.81 16.57 22.61
N LEU A 759 -51.96 17.44 23.15
CA LEU A 759 -52.20 18.12 24.42
C LEU A 759 -53.43 19.03 24.36
N TYR A 760 -53.63 19.76 23.25
CA TYR A 760 -54.85 20.54 23.01
C TYR A 760 -56.09 19.66 23.01
N LYS A 761 -56.09 18.54 22.27
CA LYS A 761 -57.22 17.60 22.23
C LYS A 761 -57.51 17.01 23.62
N ASN A 762 -56.48 16.59 24.35
CA ASN A 762 -56.63 16.02 25.68
C ASN A 762 -57.16 17.07 26.70
N ALA A 763 -56.59 18.28 26.71
CA ALA A 763 -57.06 19.36 27.57
C ALA A 763 -58.49 19.82 27.22
N PHE A 764 -58.84 19.84 25.94
CA PHE A 764 -60.20 20.12 25.48
C PHE A 764 -61.20 19.06 25.96
N ASP A 765 -60.88 17.78 25.77
CA ASP A 765 -61.73 16.66 26.21
C ASP A 765 -61.88 16.61 27.74
N GLN A 766 -60.83 16.92 28.50
CA GLN A 766 -60.87 17.01 29.96
C GLN A 766 -61.68 18.22 30.44
N SER A 767 -61.59 19.37 29.77
CA SER A 767 -62.38 20.57 30.07
C SER A 767 -63.90 20.38 29.88
N MET A 768 -64.29 19.42 29.04
CA MET A 768 -65.68 19.03 28.81
C MET A 768 -66.20 18.00 29.84
N ARG A 769 -65.30 17.25 30.49
CA ARG A 769 -65.66 16.19 31.45
C ARG A 769 -65.73 16.66 32.91
N ILE A 770 -65.11 17.80 33.26
CA ILE A 770 -65.01 18.28 34.65
C ILE A 770 -66.15 19.28 34.98
N PRO A 771 -66.96 19.02 36.03
CA PRO A 771 -68.06 19.90 36.41
C PRO A 771 -67.66 21.10 37.30
N ASN A 772 -66.48 21.09 37.92
CA ASN A 772 -66.01 22.18 38.79
C ASN A 772 -65.51 23.40 37.99
N GLN A 773 -66.07 24.59 38.25
CA GLN A 773 -65.78 25.82 37.49
C GLN A 773 -64.32 26.29 37.63
N ASP A 774 -63.71 26.19 38.82
CA ASP A 774 -62.33 26.63 39.05
C ASP A 774 -61.30 25.74 38.35
N GLN A 775 -61.52 24.41 38.36
CA GLN A 775 -60.66 23.47 37.64
C GLN A 775 -60.82 23.61 36.12
N ARG A 776 -62.06 23.88 35.65
CA ARG A 776 -62.34 24.13 34.24
C ARG A 776 -61.65 25.40 33.75
N ALA A 777 -61.55 26.45 34.57
CA ALA A 777 -60.83 27.67 34.22
C ALA A 777 -59.33 27.43 33.98
N VAL A 778 -58.69 26.57 34.78
CA VAL A 778 -57.27 26.18 34.61
C VAL A 778 -57.05 25.43 33.30
N PHE A 779 -57.90 24.44 32.96
CA PHE A 779 -57.81 23.74 31.68
C PHE A 779 -58.13 24.65 30.48
N VAL A 780 -58.98 25.66 30.70
CA VAL A 780 -59.31 26.69 29.70
C VAL A 780 -58.11 27.58 29.37
N GLU A 781 -57.35 27.95 30.38
CA GLU A 781 -56.11 28.71 30.23
C GLU A 781 -55.02 27.87 29.55
N GLN A 782 -54.90 26.59 29.90
CA GLN A 782 -53.94 25.66 29.30
C GLN A 782 -54.19 25.41 27.81
N TYR A 783 -55.44 25.15 27.37
CA TYR A 783 -55.69 24.94 25.92
C TYR A 783 -55.49 26.23 25.11
N LYS A 784 -55.78 27.41 25.70
CA LYS A 784 -55.51 28.70 25.05
C LYS A 784 -54.02 28.91 24.85
N SER A 785 -53.20 28.61 25.87
CA SER A 785 -51.74 28.64 25.77
C SER A 785 -51.22 27.68 24.69
N TYR A 786 -51.74 26.44 24.60
CA TYR A 786 -51.33 25.52 23.54
C TYR A 786 -51.72 25.99 22.13
N LYS A 787 -52.91 26.61 21.98
CA LYS A 787 -53.35 27.21 20.71
C LYS A 787 -52.48 28.41 20.31
N GLU A 788 -52.05 29.21 21.26
CA GLU A 788 -51.13 30.32 21.06
C GLU A 788 -49.71 29.83 20.69
N GLY A 789 -49.24 28.76 21.32
CA GLY A 789 -47.98 28.10 20.98
C GLY A 789 -47.97 27.56 19.54
N ILE A 790 -49.07 26.97 19.07
CA ILE A 790 -49.22 26.53 17.68
C ILE A 790 -49.13 27.72 16.72
N ARG A 791 -49.83 28.83 17.00
CA ARG A 791 -49.81 30.04 16.16
C ARG A 791 -48.43 30.69 16.10
N SER A 792 -47.74 30.75 17.22
CA SER A 792 -46.38 31.33 17.33
C SER A 792 -45.36 30.48 16.57
N THR A 793 -45.46 29.15 16.68
CA THR A 793 -44.66 28.20 15.91
C THR A 793 -44.93 28.34 14.39
N MET A 794 -46.17 28.59 13.99
CA MET A 794 -46.53 28.82 12.58
C MET A 794 -45.98 30.13 12.03
N ALA A 795 -46.05 31.22 12.79
CA ALA A 795 -45.45 32.50 12.41
C ALA A 795 -43.93 32.35 12.23
N PHE A 796 -43.28 31.57 13.09
CA PHE A 796 -41.86 31.23 13.01
C PHE A 796 -41.50 30.40 11.76
N VAL A 797 -42.32 29.39 11.40
CA VAL A 797 -42.16 28.62 10.14
C VAL A 797 -42.23 29.53 8.91
N GLY A 798 -43.11 30.53 8.93
CA GLY A 798 -43.22 31.52 7.85
C GLY A 798 -41.92 32.29 7.62
N ILE A 799 -41.21 32.66 8.69
CA ILE A 799 -39.94 33.39 8.64
C ILE A 799 -38.78 32.52 8.14
N ILE A 800 -38.82 31.21 8.39
CA ILE A 800 -37.75 30.24 8.04
C ILE A 800 -38.04 29.52 6.71
N SER A 801 -39.12 29.90 6.02
CA SER A 801 -39.58 29.27 4.78
C SER A 801 -38.55 29.21 3.64
N SER A 802 -37.51 30.05 3.65
CA SER A 802 -36.40 30.00 2.70
C SER A 802 -35.46 28.81 2.87
N ASP A 803 -35.37 28.26 4.09
CA ASP A 803 -34.33 27.28 4.47
C ASP A 803 -34.92 25.86 4.57
N ILE A 804 -36.23 25.70 4.39
CA ILE A 804 -36.97 24.44 4.50
C ILE A 804 -37.40 23.97 3.11
N GLN A 805 -37.29 22.66 2.83
CA GLN A 805 -37.75 22.11 1.55
C GLN A 805 -39.26 22.36 1.33
N PRO A 806 -39.70 22.78 0.13
CA PRO A 806 -41.10 23.15 -0.14
C PRO A 806 -42.11 22.04 0.17
N LYS A 807 -41.69 20.78 0.00
CA LYS A 807 -42.51 19.60 0.27
C LYS A 807 -42.78 19.41 1.77
N ILE A 808 -41.77 19.64 2.60
CA ILE A 808 -41.90 19.57 4.07
C ILE A 808 -42.75 20.74 4.57
N LEU A 809 -42.56 21.93 3.99
CA LEU A 809 -43.36 23.11 4.30
C LEU A 809 -44.86 22.88 4.00
N LYS A 810 -45.17 22.25 2.86
CA LYS A 810 -46.54 21.86 2.50
C LYS A 810 -47.13 20.82 3.48
N MET A 811 -46.34 19.82 3.89
CA MET A 811 -46.77 18.82 4.89
C MET A 811 -47.04 19.45 6.27
N LEU A 812 -46.19 20.38 6.71
CA LEU A 812 -46.36 21.12 7.96
C LEU A 812 -47.60 22.02 7.91
N LEU A 813 -47.85 22.68 6.78
CA LEU A 813 -49.07 23.46 6.53
C LEU A 813 -50.32 22.56 6.52
N GLU A 814 -50.29 21.40 5.85
CA GLU A 814 -51.43 20.47 5.81
C GLU A 814 -51.77 19.90 7.20
N LYS A 815 -50.77 19.45 7.98
CA LYS A 815 -50.98 18.95 9.36
C LYS A 815 -51.56 20.01 10.30
N THR A 816 -51.25 21.28 10.08
CA THR A 816 -51.71 22.40 10.94
C THR A 816 -53.08 22.93 10.51
N THR A 817 -53.41 22.91 9.21
CA THR A 817 -54.75 23.25 8.71
C THR A 817 -55.83 22.26 9.12
N GLY A 818 -55.47 21.02 9.47
CA GLY A 818 -56.42 20.05 10.03
C GLY A 818 -56.78 20.27 11.51
N LEU A 819 -56.22 21.31 12.16
CA LEU A 819 -56.40 21.63 13.59
C LEU A 819 -56.98 23.03 13.85
N CYS A 820 -57.07 23.89 12.83
CA CYS A 820 -57.90 25.09 12.84
C CYS A 820 -59.30 24.73 12.34
#